data_AF-A0A1Q9EWA0-F1
#
_entry.id   AF-A0A1Q9EWA0-F1
#
_cell.length_a   1.000
_cell.length_b   1.000
_cell.length_c   1.000
_cell.angle_alpha   90.00
_cell.angle_beta   90.00
_cell.angle_gamma   90.00
#
_symmetry.space_group_name_H-M   'P 1'
#
loop_
_entity.id
_entity.type
_entity.pdbx_description
1 polymer ?
#
loop_
_entity_poly.entity_id
_entity_poly.type
_entity_poly.pdbx_seq_one_letter_code
_entity_poly.pdbx_strand_id
1 'polypeptide(L)'
;MKLQQESFHEKISDMSIKSYLAPNLKADTGVLTVSGVVQPGAVAEWNDRCPPGQDIRLYDRVLRVNGKAGSAMDLLAALREEVDELEVLMERPRIREVEVRKEGRELGLVLFVSTANRLHSGLVVSMVKEGALVSDIKPHDRIIEVNGQVLPPSELLEGVRGEQLTMKICCYRAAVLMVLVPVLVPLPLPVLVLVLAEGALAARLTQDTDGSSVHSVTFSAEGEMIVVACADRSIKVWSLSTSEQLTSLNGHENYLEKLQLYIFGAGASDVAGAMRFFSLLLTMGLPLSHAATNEEWGHTINIAGLQRTLSQVMSKEFVLVSLGIDSDANKAKLQETMQNFNTTLHALVSGDPARGIVGAPNQQVGSGGDFLRRSPFEELLRQNVDSVRFSDGSANRPVLEAVSAQNVKLLAASGVVVSGLVDAAKVAGASTNGLVQDIAGRQRSFIQSICLQSLLIGQGILLTRNKAALKETKLMFEASHHGIIEGVPFAGLPVLTSMCTLHQMSEVTYYYSSFRPMINEILNAHTAESSQETARRLAPQIADLTEPLFQAMVEAVELFNEASQACEPMSSMTDSDWRSFLTTLGRLRLQTQQISQYFMQVALGSHVHTSKVEITVGMSAAAQLLRSLLEGRKAEGIPSPPTQDVVDQLLTSSEAWTALATELTSATHAEVVTPIMVDRVALLSEDVLKELSKVMDTTVQAAVVSSPSAPSHLLDLTSQQAMLISKLSKEASLIRYGIQVDEHWEALNASRDLFVATHQKLLLGSPATNTTPALRELSEVCIIWRMREVEDLYSQLQDAAVSVATGSTADMDKLHRLSQPALAAMASATDALVKGVCENSTNPTRPRDKGRGALGLRTVISTVRPAVASFQEASAGMDVLTVVDAAASVFAASEALRQKYLNGAMEANPNWPGARVGVAVKQVTQASRIHKEALLSLYGLRTGAVDLQNAIEEFEAAHHQLKDGGGEIAAIIPERQDLLLQWQHVDAAWVVMREEARKVKTEDSSIWA
;
A
#
# COMPACT_ATOMS: atom_id res chain seq x y z
N MET A 1 35.17 -24.86 38.58
CA MET A 1 35.25 -23.66 39.44
C MET A 1 33.83 -23.23 39.76
N LYS A 2 33.38 -23.36 41.02
CA LYS A 2 32.06 -22.92 41.46
C LYS A 2 32.04 -21.39 41.39
N LEU A 3 31.23 -20.82 40.51
CA LEU A 3 30.72 -19.46 40.61
C LEU A 3 29.21 -19.59 40.59
N GLN A 4 28.61 -19.47 41.78
CA GLN A 4 27.17 -19.38 41.96
C GLN A 4 26.63 -18.22 41.11
N GLN A 5 25.48 -18.43 40.48
CA GLN A 5 24.83 -17.47 39.59
C GLN A 5 23.70 -16.84 40.39
N GLU A 6 23.73 -15.53 40.60
CA GLU A 6 22.82 -14.82 41.51
C GLU A 6 21.57 -14.33 40.78
N SER A 7 20.40 -14.80 41.21
CA SER A 7 19.11 -14.13 41.01
C SER A 7 18.81 -13.30 42.26
N PHE A 8 18.42 -12.04 42.12
CA PHE A 8 18.24 -11.12 43.25
C PHE A 8 16.83 -10.53 43.30
N HIS A 9 16.26 -10.43 44.51
CA HIS A 9 14.90 -9.96 44.83
C HIS A 9 14.98 -8.58 45.50
N GLU A 10 14.15 -7.60 45.09
CA GLU A 10 14.26 -6.24 45.63
C GLU A 10 12.91 -5.54 45.84
N LYS A 11 12.88 -4.61 46.80
CA LYS A 11 11.77 -3.70 47.11
C LYS A 11 12.28 -2.26 47.08
N ILE A 12 11.64 -1.40 46.28
CA ILE A 12 11.99 0.02 46.14
C ILE A 12 10.83 0.86 46.67
N SER A 13 11.04 1.63 47.74
CA SER A 13 10.02 2.47 48.38
C SER A 13 10.23 3.97 48.11
N ASP A 14 9.19 4.65 47.59
CA ASP A 14 8.98 6.13 47.46
C ASP A 14 9.96 6.91 46.52
N MET A 15 9.66 7.82 45.57
CA MET A 15 8.45 8.48 45.03
C MET A 15 8.77 8.92 43.56
N SER A 16 7.80 8.82 42.63
CA SER A 16 7.82 9.25 41.20
C SER A 16 8.41 8.30 40.11
N ILE A 17 7.93 7.06 40.07
CA ILE A 17 8.17 6.11 38.96
C ILE A 17 7.24 6.41 37.76
N LYS A 18 7.21 7.66 37.26
CA LYS A 18 6.47 7.99 36.01
C LYS A 18 7.37 8.18 34.79
N SER A 19 8.67 8.36 34.95
CA SER A 19 9.50 8.90 33.85
C SER A 19 10.78 8.17 33.46
N TYR A 20 11.30 7.15 34.17
CA TYR A 20 12.72 6.80 33.96
C TYR A 20 13.10 5.34 33.61
N LEU A 21 12.20 4.35 33.68
CA LEU A 21 12.49 2.98 33.18
C LEU A 21 12.03 2.76 31.73
N ALA A 22 11.01 3.48 31.27
CA ALA A 22 10.40 3.29 29.96
C ALA A 22 11.32 3.58 28.74
N PRO A 23 12.28 4.54 28.76
CA PRO A 23 13.16 4.73 27.61
C PRO A 23 14.36 3.76 27.57
N ASN A 24 14.63 3.03 28.66
CA ASN A 24 15.79 2.15 28.79
C ASN A 24 15.45 0.65 28.80
N LEU A 25 14.17 0.27 28.91
CA LEU A 25 13.71 -1.11 28.80
C LEU A 25 13.10 -1.36 27.43
N LYS A 26 13.43 -2.51 26.82
CA LYS A 26 12.92 -2.88 25.49
C LYS A 26 12.20 -4.22 25.53
N ALA A 27 11.00 -4.24 24.97
CA ALA A 27 10.25 -5.46 24.69
C ALA A 27 10.67 -5.96 23.30
N ASP A 28 11.55 -6.95 23.23
CA ASP A 28 11.90 -7.65 21.99
C ASP A 28 11.44 -9.12 22.17
N THR A 29 10.61 -9.63 21.24
CA THR A 29 10.24 -11.06 21.15
C THR A 29 9.73 -11.71 22.44
N GLY A 30 8.93 -10.99 23.25
CA GLY A 30 8.28 -11.53 24.45
C GLY A 30 9.06 -11.40 25.76
N VAL A 31 10.26 -10.80 25.74
CA VAL A 31 11.12 -10.60 26.93
C VAL A 31 11.45 -9.12 27.15
N LEU A 32 11.54 -8.69 28.42
CA LEU A 32 11.88 -7.32 28.81
C LEU A 32 13.33 -7.23 29.31
N THR A 33 14.17 -6.41 28.66
CA THR A 33 15.61 -6.28 28.98
C THR A 33 16.08 -4.82 29.08
N VAL A 34 17.13 -4.58 29.87
CA VAL A 34 17.80 -3.27 30.01
C VAL A 34 18.69 -3.00 28.79
N SER A 35 18.43 -1.90 28.08
CA SER A 35 18.96 -1.60 26.73
C SER A 35 19.68 -0.26 26.59
N GLY A 36 19.89 0.49 27.68
CA GLY A 36 20.55 1.80 27.64
C GLY A 36 21.31 2.17 28.93
N VAL A 37 22.04 3.29 28.90
CA VAL A 37 22.78 3.84 30.04
C VAL A 37 21.79 4.31 31.11
N VAL A 38 22.01 3.90 32.36
CA VAL A 38 21.23 4.37 33.51
C VAL A 38 21.43 5.89 33.63
N GLN A 39 20.39 6.66 33.32
CA GLN A 39 20.39 8.11 33.51
C GLN A 39 20.23 8.44 35.01
N PRO A 40 20.62 9.65 35.46
CA PRO A 40 20.38 10.08 36.84
C PRO A 40 18.90 9.94 37.22
N GLY A 41 18.62 9.25 38.33
CA GLY A 41 17.27 8.90 38.76
C GLY A 41 17.27 7.70 39.72
N ALA A 42 16.09 7.16 40.05
CA ALA A 42 15.92 6.13 41.08
C ALA A 42 16.82 4.88 40.89
N VAL A 43 17.09 4.47 39.65
CA VAL A 43 18.00 3.33 39.35
C VAL A 43 19.47 3.71 39.56
N ALA A 44 19.87 4.95 39.26
CA ALA A 44 21.22 5.43 39.55
C ALA A 44 21.43 5.59 41.07
N GLU A 45 20.47 6.19 41.76
CA GLU A 45 20.51 6.31 43.22
C GLU A 45 20.43 4.95 43.93
N TRP A 46 19.80 3.95 43.31
CA TRP A 46 19.84 2.57 43.76
C TRP A 46 21.24 1.97 43.56
N ASN A 47 21.78 2.05 42.34
CA ASN A 47 23.12 1.53 42.03
C ASN A 47 24.20 2.13 42.94
N ASP A 48 24.05 3.39 43.37
CA ASP A 48 24.95 4.07 44.30
C ASP A 48 24.82 3.58 45.77
N ARG A 49 23.68 3.02 46.15
CA ARG A 49 23.36 2.59 47.53
C ARG A 49 23.30 1.07 47.71
N CYS A 50 23.32 0.31 46.62
CA CYS A 50 23.11 -1.14 46.63
C CYS A 50 24.32 -1.92 47.19
N PRO A 51 24.09 -3.14 47.75
CA PRO A 51 25.17 -4.06 48.09
C PRO A 51 26.00 -4.48 46.87
N PRO A 52 27.29 -4.87 47.06
CA PRO A 52 28.16 -5.26 45.95
C PRO A 52 27.55 -6.42 45.14
N GLY A 53 27.32 -6.19 43.84
CA GLY A 53 26.80 -7.20 42.90
C GLY A 53 25.33 -7.03 42.51
N GLN A 54 24.57 -6.19 43.22
CA GLN A 54 23.13 -5.93 42.99
C GLN A 54 22.83 -4.65 42.21
N ASP A 55 23.86 -4.01 41.65
CA ASP A 55 23.68 -2.85 40.77
C ASP A 55 23.03 -3.28 39.46
N ILE A 56 22.02 -2.58 38.97
CA ILE A 56 21.33 -2.89 37.71
C ILE A 56 22.21 -2.45 36.53
N ARG A 57 22.49 -3.40 35.62
CA ARG A 57 23.42 -3.21 34.49
C ARG A 57 22.74 -3.40 33.13
N LEU A 58 23.44 -2.91 32.10
CA LEU A 58 23.05 -3.14 30.71
C LEU A 58 22.92 -4.65 30.45
N TYR A 59 21.85 -5.03 29.74
CA TYR A 59 21.45 -6.41 29.41
C TYR A 59 20.85 -7.26 30.54
N ASP A 60 20.69 -6.74 31.75
CA ASP A 60 19.91 -7.44 32.78
C ASP A 60 18.45 -7.64 32.29
N ARG A 61 17.89 -8.83 32.56
CA ARG A 61 16.56 -9.25 32.10
C ARG A 61 15.55 -9.19 33.24
N VAL A 62 14.37 -8.62 33.01
CA VAL A 62 13.29 -8.59 33.99
C VAL A 62 12.47 -9.87 33.91
N LEU A 63 12.34 -10.58 35.03
CA LEU A 63 11.59 -11.83 35.14
C LEU A 63 10.21 -11.64 35.77
N ARG A 64 10.11 -10.80 36.82
CA ARG A 64 8.85 -10.52 37.53
C ARG A 64 8.82 -9.09 38.04
N VAL A 65 7.61 -8.52 38.13
CA VAL A 65 7.36 -7.18 38.68
C VAL A 65 6.15 -7.27 39.60
N ASN A 66 6.28 -6.83 40.86
CA ASN A 66 5.24 -6.89 41.90
C ASN A 66 4.60 -8.30 42.00
N GLY A 67 5.42 -9.33 41.95
CA GLY A 67 4.99 -10.73 41.99
C GLY A 67 4.38 -11.27 40.69
N LYS A 68 4.03 -10.42 39.70
CA LYS A 68 3.47 -10.82 38.40
C LYS A 68 4.58 -11.28 37.44
N ALA A 69 4.38 -12.44 36.81
CA ALA A 69 5.16 -12.96 35.68
C ALA A 69 4.27 -12.96 34.44
N GLY A 70 4.82 -12.69 33.25
CA GLY A 70 4.02 -12.63 32.03
C GLY A 70 4.82 -12.23 30.81
N SER A 71 4.14 -11.85 29.73
CA SER A 71 4.78 -11.32 28.53
C SER A 71 5.52 -10.01 28.84
N ALA A 72 6.44 -9.61 27.97
CA ALA A 72 7.12 -8.31 28.09
C ALA A 72 6.14 -7.12 28.24
N MET A 73 4.95 -7.21 27.64
CA MET A 73 3.92 -6.18 27.75
C MET A 73 3.22 -6.20 29.12
N ASP A 74 3.00 -7.39 29.70
CA ASP A 74 2.42 -7.53 31.05
C ASP A 74 3.39 -6.99 32.11
N LEU A 75 4.68 -7.29 31.96
CA LEU A 75 5.73 -6.79 32.85
C LEU A 75 5.91 -5.27 32.70
N LEU A 76 5.81 -4.73 31.48
CA LEU A 76 5.81 -3.28 31.24
C LEU A 76 4.59 -2.58 31.82
N ALA A 77 3.41 -3.20 31.73
CA ALA A 77 2.19 -2.69 32.34
C ALA A 77 2.33 -2.68 33.88
N ALA A 78 2.85 -3.76 34.47
CA ALA A 78 3.10 -3.85 35.91
C ALA A 78 4.12 -2.82 36.40
N LEU A 79 5.15 -2.48 35.60
CA LEU A 79 6.10 -1.40 35.91
C LEU A 79 5.49 0.01 35.83
N ARG A 80 4.33 0.16 35.19
CA ARG A 80 3.61 1.43 35.02
C ARG A 80 2.46 1.60 36.01
N GLU A 81 2.15 0.57 36.81
CA GLU A 81 1.15 0.65 37.88
C GLU A 81 1.67 1.58 39.00
N GLU A 82 0.81 2.48 39.51
CA GLU A 82 1.16 3.33 40.67
C GLU A 82 1.11 2.48 41.94
N VAL A 83 2.29 2.23 42.54
CA VAL A 83 2.46 1.47 43.78
C VAL A 83 3.43 2.20 44.72
N ASP A 84 3.23 2.04 46.03
CA ASP A 84 4.08 2.65 47.08
C ASP A 84 5.46 1.96 47.18
N GLU A 85 5.51 0.65 46.89
CA GLU A 85 6.74 -0.15 46.77
C GLU A 85 6.75 -0.90 45.43
N LEU A 86 7.85 -0.77 44.66
CA LEU A 86 8.07 -1.55 43.45
C LEU A 86 9.00 -2.74 43.74
N GLU A 87 8.54 -3.96 43.49
CA GLU A 87 9.36 -5.17 43.54
C GLU A 87 9.72 -5.67 42.15
N VAL A 88 11.00 -5.91 41.87
CA VAL A 88 11.47 -6.44 40.58
C VAL A 88 12.44 -7.59 40.79
N LEU A 89 12.20 -8.70 40.10
CA LEU A 89 13.13 -9.84 40.03
C LEU A 89 13.86 -9.78 38.69
N MET A 90 15.19 -9.75 38.72
CA MET A 90 16.03 -9.68 37.53
C MET A 90 17.01 -10.85 37.39
N GLU A 91 17.43 -11.11 36.16
CA GLU A 91 18.45 -12.09 35.78
C GLU A 91 19.61 -11.41 35.03
N ARG A 92 20.83 -11.67 35.48
CA ARG A 92 22.06 -11.19 34.84
C ARG A 92 22.55 -12.14 33.75
N PRO A 93 22.82 -11.67 32.51
CA PRO A 93 23.36 -12.52 31.45
C PRO A 93 24.80 -12.96 31.74
N ARG A 94 25.18 -14.11 31.19
CA ARG A 94 26.57 -14.53 31.07
C ARG A 94 27.10 -14.17 29.69
N ILE A 95 28.13 -13.34 29.63
CA ILE A 95 28.79 -13.00 28.36
C ILE A 95 29.77 -14.12 28.01
N ARG A 96 29.64 -14.67 26.81
CA ARG A 96 30.50 -15.73 26.27
C ARG A 96 31.18 -15.27 25.00
N GLU A 97 32.48 -15.48 24.90
CA GLU A 97 33.24 -15.25 23.67
C GLU A 97 33.33 -16.55 22.87
N VAL A 98 33.07 -16.47 21.56
CA VAL A 98 33.06 -17.62 20.66
C VAL A 98 33.81 -17.29 19.38
N GLU A 99 34.72 -18.17 18.98
CA GLU A 99 35.41 -18.10 17.69
C GLU A 99 34.83 -19.14 16.73
N VAL A 100 34.52 -18.73 15.50
CA VAL A 100 33.83 -19.56 14.51
C VAL A 100 34.55 -19.49 13.17
N ARG A 101 34.77 -20.66 12.56
CA ARG A 101 35.22 -20.79 11.17
C ARG A 101 34.13 -21.51 10.38
N LYS A 102 33.65 -20.90 9.30
CA LYS A 102 32.51 -21.39 8.54
C LYS A 102 32.89 -22.46 7.51
N GLU A 103 34.02 -22.30 6.85
CA GLU A 103 34.52 -23.26 5.85
C GLU A 103 33.45 -23.59 4.79
N GLY A 104 32.73 -22.57 4.31
CA GLY A 104 31.64 -22.71 3.34
C GLY A 104 30.30 -23.23 3.89
N ARG A 105 30.17 -23.46 5.21
CA ARG A 105 28.90 -23.79 5.88
C ARG A 105 28.20 -22.52 6.40
N GLU A 106 26.87 -22.52 6.42
CA GLU A 106 26.11 -21.46 7.06
C GLU A 106 26.39 -21.41 8.57
N LEU A 107 26.18 -20.26 9.21
CA LEU A 107 26.46 -20.09 10.65
C LEU A 107 25.62 -21.01 11.53
N GLY A 108 24.41 -21.38 11.11
CA GLY A 108 23.48 -22.18 11.94
C GLY A 108 22.65 -21.35 12.92
N LEU A 109 22.56 -20.03 12.76
CA LEU A 109 21.68 -19.18 13.55
C LEU A 109 20.75 -18.37 12.62
N VAL A 110 19.46 -18.36 12.92
CA VAL A 110 18.51 -17.42 12.32
C VAL A 110 18.48 -16.19 13.20
N LEU A 111 18.99 -15.08 12.69
CA LEU A 111 19.14 -13.83 13.44
C LEU A 111 18.03 -12.85 13.09
N PHE A 112 17.53 -12.15 14.09
CA PHE A 112 16.55 -11.09 13.97
C PHE A 112 17.20 -9.74 14.26
N VAL A 113 17.03 -8.79 13.34
CA VAL A 113 17.44 -7.39 13.50
C VAL A 113 16.25 -6.63 14.06
N SER A 114 16.39 -6.08 15.26
CA SER A 114 15.35 -5.22 15.81
C SER A 114 15.35 -3.85 15.14
N THR A 115 14.17 -3.25 14.94
CA THR A 115 13.93 -2.03 14.14
C THR A 115 14.52 -0.72 14.70
N ALA A 116 15.31 -0.79 15.77
CA ALA A 116 15.96 0.38 16.38
C ALA A 116 17.46 0.39 16.07
N ASN A 117 17.90 1.30 15.19
CA ASN A 117 19.33 1.55 14.87
C ASN A 117 20.08 2.20 16.06
N ARG A 118 20.32 1.45 17.14
CA ARG A 118 21.10 1.91 18.31
C ARG A 118 22.30 1.00 18.56
N LEU A 119 23.45 1.60 18.89
CA LEU A 119 24.77 0.94 19.06
C LEU A 119 24.80 -0.24 20.04
N HIS A 120 23.86 -0.34 20.99
CA HIS A 120 23.89 -1.33 22.08
C HIS A 120 22.74 -2.33 22.03
N SER A 121 22.08 -2.44 20.88
CA SER A 121 20.84 -3.19 20.75
C SER A 121 20.97 -4.59 20.15
N GLY A 122 22.20 -5.11 19.93
CA GLY A 122 22.58 -6.50 19.55
C GLY A 122 21.70 -7.34 18.59
N LEU A 123 22.26 -8.37 17.96
CA LEU A 123 21.48 -9.31 17.12
C LEU A 123 20.81 -10.38 17.98
N VAL A 124 19.50 -10.56 17.83
CA VAL A 124 18.74 -11.56 18.60
C VAL A 124 18.72 -12.88 17.84
N VAL A 125 19.05 -13.98 18.51
CA VAL A 125 18.88 -15.32 17.96
C VAL A 125 17.40 -15.68 17.98
N SER A 126 16.78 -15.84 16.83
CA SER A 126 15.37 -16.25 16.72
C SER A 126 15.20 -17.76 16.72
N MET A 127 16.12 -18.48 16.06
CA MET A 127 16.13 -19.93 15.95
C MET A 127 17.56 -20.41 15.76
N VAL A 128 17.86 -21.61 16.25
CA VAL A 128 19.14 -22.28 16.04
C VAL A 128 18.91 -23.41 15.03
N LYS A 129 19.76 -23.47 14.01
CA LYS A 129 19.76 -24.47 12.93
C LYS A 129 21.11 -25.19 12.90
N GLU A 130 21.19 -26.26 12.13
CA GLU A 130 22.46 -26.94 11.90
C GLU A 130 23.41 -26.04 11.08
N GLY A 131 24.66 -25.89 11.51
CA GLY A 131 25.63 -25.00 10.86
C GLY A 131 27.01 -25.02 11.52
N ALA A 132 27.89 -24.12 11.09
CA ALA A 132 29.29 -24.02 11.54
C ALA A 132 29.44 -23.72 13.03
N LEU A 133 28.42 -23.11 13.65
CA LEU A 133 28.41 -22.79 15.07
C LEU A 133 27.79 -23.92 15.90
N VAL A 134 28.63 -24.85 16.36
CA VAL A 134 28.22 -25.95 17.25
C VAL A 134 28.42 -25.51 18.70
N SER A 135 27.47 -24.75 19.25
CA SER A 135 27.54 -24.28 20.66
C SER A 135 26.15 -24.21 21.30
N ASP A 136 26.09 -24.25 22.64
CA ASP A 136 24.86 -24.17 23.47
C ASP A 136 24.16 -22.80 23.43
N ILE A 137 24.05 -22.18 22.26
CA ILE A 137 23.29 -20.95 22.02
C ILE A 137 21.81 -21.30 21.89
N LYS A 138 20.93 -20.43 22.38
CA LYS A 138 19.49 -20.67 22.43
C LYS A 138 18.71 -19.54 21.77
N PRO A 139 17.45 -19.79 21.35
CA PRO A 139 16.56 -18.70 20.98
C PRO A 139 16.50 -17.65 22.11
N HIS A 140 16.58 -16.39 21.71
CA HIS A 140 16.63 -15.17 22.52
C HIS A 140 17.97 -14.82 23.18
N ASP A 141 19.02 -15.61 22.97
CA ASP A 141 20.39 -15.13 23.22
C ASP A 141 20.74 -14.00 22.23
N ARG A 142 21.69 -13.15 22.62
CA ARG A 142 22.00 -11.93 21.85
C ARG A 142 23.49 -11.79 21.54
N ILE A 143 23.82 -11.58 20.27
CA ILE A 143 25.17 -11.24 19.81
C ILE A 143 25.37 -9.74 19.95
N ILE A 144 26.33 -9.33 20.76
CA ILE A 144 26.56 -7.91 21.12
C ILE A 144 27.85 -7.35 20.49
N GLU A 145 28.74 -8.22 20.04
CA GLU A 145 30.03 -7.83 19.44
C GLU A 145 30.45 -8.89 18.42
N VAL A 146 30.98 -8.44 17.28
CA VAL A 146 31.53 -9.31 16.22
C VAL A 146 32.87 -8.73 15.78
N ASN A 147 33.91 -9.55 15.73
CA ASN A 147 35.29 -9.21 15.38
C ASN A 147 35.87 -8.03 16.20
N GLY A 148 35.54 -7.98 17.50
CA GLY A 148 36.00 -6.90 18.38
C GLY A 148 35.24 -5.59 18.24
N GLN A 149 34.20 -5.53 17.39
CA GLN A 149 33.43 -4.31 17.12
C GLN A 149 32.01 -4.40 17.72
N VAL A 150 31.63 -3.36 18.45
CA VAL A 150 30.27 -3.15 18.97
C VAL A 150 29.57 -2.16 18.04
N LEU A 151 28.71 -2.68 17.17
CA LEU A 151 28.03 -1.92 16.11
C LEU A 151 26.49 -2.04 16.24
N PRO A 152 25.71 -1.19 15.56
CA PRO A 152 24.27 -1.38 15.45
C PRO A 152 23.90 -2.75 14.85
N PRO A 153 22.73 -3.33 15.18
CA PRO A 153 22.34 -4.68 14.75
C PRO A 153 22.39 -4.92 13.23
N SER A 154 22.06 -3.92 12.42
CA SER A 154 22.12 -4.01 10.95
C SER A 154 23.55 -4.28 10.43
N GLU A 155 24.55 -3.63 11.02
CA GLU A 155 25.96 -3.77 10.64
C GLU A 155 26.60 -5.03 11.24
N LEU A 156 26.22 -5.39 12.47
CA LEU A 156 26.61 -6.68 13.04
C LEU A 156 26.14 -7.83 12.15
N LEU A 157 24.98 -7.72 11.48
CA LEU A 157 24.46 -8.78 10.60
C LEU A 157 25.37 -9.00 9.39
N GLU A 158 25.96 -7.94 8.85
CA GLU A 158 26.97 -8.02 7.79
C GLU A 158 28.29 -8.59 8.31
N GLY A 159 28.73 -8.15 9.49
CA GLY A 159 29.94 -8.66 10.13
C GLY A 159 29.89 -10.17 10.38
N VAL A 160 28.71 -10.69 10.72
CA VAL A 160 28.45 -12.12 10.91
C VAL A 160 28.50 -12.92 9.61
N ARG A 161 28.62 -12.31 8.42
CA ARG A 161 28.75 -13.04 7.14
C ARG A 161 30.16 -13.56 6.86
N GLY A 162 31.20 -13.02 7.49
CA GLY A 162 32.59 -13.44 7.29
C GLY A 162 32.86 -14.94 7.55
N GLU A 163 33.96 -15.44 6.97
CA GLU A 163 34.41 -16.84 7.07
C GLU A 163 35.09 -17.18 8.41
N GLN A 164 35.78 -16.20 9.02
CA GLN A 164 36.33 -16.30 10.37
C GLN A 164 35.76 -15.18 11.23
N LEU A 165 35.17 -15.55 12.36
CA LEU A 165 34.44 -14.64 13.23
C LEU A 165 34.86 -14.82 14.68
N THR A 166 35.06 -13.74 15.42
CA THR A 166 35.03 -13.75 16.89
C THR A 166 33.77 -13.03 17.37
N MET A 167 33.02 -13.57 18.32
CA MET A 167 31.74 -13.00 18.74
C MET A 167 31.60 -13.00 20.25
N LYS A 168 31.03 -11.93 20.83
CA LYS A 168 30.53 -11.93 22.20
C LYS A 168 29.02 -12.09 22.23
N ILE A 169 28.55 -13.06 23.01
CA ILE A 169 27.14 -13.45 23.08
C ILE A 169 26.67 -13.38 24.53
N CYS A 170 25.60 -12.65 24.78
CA CYS A 170 24.86 -12.67 26.03
C CYS A 170 23.97 -13.91 26.08
N CYS A 171 24.32 -14.84 26.96
CA CYS A 171 23.56 -16.05 27.22
C CYS A 171 22.79 -15.93 28.54
N TYR A 172 21.50 -16.23 28.52
CA TYR A 172 20.64 -16.27 29.70
C TYR A 172 20.42 -17.73 30.16
N ARG A 173 20.01 -17.99 31.41
CA ARG A 173 19.65 -19.37 31.78
C ARG A 173 18.48 -19.81 30.91
N ALA A 174 18.56 -21.03 30.40
CA ALA A 174 17.34 -21.68 29.94
C ALA A 174 16.52 -22.09 31.16
N ALA A 175 15.20 -22.04 31.01
CA ALA A 175 14.40 -23.14 31.55
C ALA A 175 14.89 -24.40 30.81
N VAL A 176 15.83 -25.14 31.40
CA VAL A 176 16.38 -26.35 30.77
C VAL A 176 15.34 -27.45 30.88
N LEU A 177 14.69 -27.75 29.76
CA LEU A 177 14.20 -29.08 29.43
C LEU A 177 15.24 -29.69 28.48
N MET A 178 16.20 -30.47 28.99
CA MET A 178 17.07 -31.31 28.16
C MET A 178 16.63 -32.76 28.30
N VAL A 179 16.17 -33.34 27.20
CA VAL A 179 15.95 -34.78 27.04
C VAL A 179 17.12 -35.32 26.23
N LEU A 180 17.93 -36.20 26.82
CA LEU A 180 18.92 -37.00 26.10
C LEU A 180 18.21 -38.28 25.60
N VAL A 181 18.10 -38.43 24.28
CA VAL A 181 17.71 -39.70 23.64
C VAL A 181 18.97 -40.33 23.05
N PRO A 182 19.41 -41.52 23.50
CA PRO A 182 20.37 -42.33 22.74
C PRO A 182 19.60 -43.27 21.80
N VAL A 183 20.02 -43.27 20.54
CA VAL A 183 19.62 -44.25 19.52
C VAL A 183 20.39 -45.57 19.74
N LEU A 184 19.62 -46.68 19.76
CA LEU A 184 19.96 -48.10 19.59
C LEU A 184 21.19 -48.71 20.29
N VAL A 185 20.96 -49.56 21.31
CA VAL A 185 21.34 -51.01 21.37
C VAL A 185 20.43 -51.69 22.43
N PRO A 186 19.86 -52.90 22.20
CA PRO A 186 19.04 -53.58 23.20
C PRO A 186 19.91 -54.44 24.11
N LEU A 187 19.97 -54.12 25.40
CA LEU A 187 20.30 -55.08 26.46
C LEU A 187 19.35 -54.83 27.64
N PRO A 188 18.86 -55.89 28.32
CA PRO A 188 17.86 -55.75 29.37
C PRO A 188 18.56 -55.30 30.64
N LEU A 189 18.42 -54.04 31.01
CA LEU A 189 18.75 -53.55 32.34
C LEU A 189 17.57 -52.72 32.87
N PRO A 190 17.28 -52.80 34.19
CA PRO A 190 16.15 -52.10 34.80
C PRO A 190 16.27 -50.59 34.60
N VAL A 191 15.18 -49.96 34.16
CA VAL A 191 15.12 -48.53 33.89
C VAL A 191 15.31 -47.76 35.20
N LEU A 192 16.28 -46.85 35.21
CA LEU A 192 16.63 -46.03 36.35
C LEU A 192 16.31 -44.56 36.08
N VAL A 193 15.27 -44.03 36.72
CA VAL A 193 14.99 -42.59 36.70
C VAL A 193 15.71 -41.94 37.88
N LEU A 194 16.73 -41.14 37.58
CA LEU A 194 17.51 -40.36 38.55
C LEU A 194 17.11 -38.88 38.43
N VAL A 195 16.57 -38.30 39.51
CA VAL A 195 16.33 -36.86 39.60
C VAL A 195 17.52 -36.20 40.27
N LEU A 196 18.23 -35.31 39.56
CA LEU A 196 19.33 -34.51 40.11
C LEU A 196 18.85 -33.09 40.38
N ALA A 197 18.86 -32.69 41.65
CA ALA A 197 18.73 -31.30 42.07
C ALA A 197 20.08 -30.84 42.62
N GLU A 198 20.56 -29.67 42.18
CA GLU A 198 21.76 -29.03 42.74
C GLU A 198 23.06 -29.88 42.74
N GLY A 199 23.22 -30.76 41.75
CA GLY A 199 24.42 -31.59 41.61
C GLY A 199 24.52 -32.78 42.58
N ALA A 200 23.43 -33.12 43.30
CA ALA A 200 23.30 -34.36 44.06
C ALA A 200 21.99 -35.09 43.72
N LEU A 201 21.99 -36.41 43.94
CA LEU A 201 20.84 -37.27 43.65
C LEU A 201 19.73 -37.06 44.68
N ALA A 202 18.56 -36.59 44.23
CA ALA A 202 17.43 -36.25 45.10
C ALA A 202 16.47 -37.45 45.33
N ALA A 203 16.22 -38.29 44.32
CA ALA A 203 15.40 -39.49 44.48
C ALA A 203 15.68 -40.53 43.38
N ARG A 204 15.48 -41.82 43.70
CA ARG A 204 15.62 -42.97 42.80
C ARG A 204 14.27 -43.70 42.72
N LEU A 205 13.59 -43.63 41.58
CA LEU A 205 12.34 -44.34 41.34
C LEU A 205 12.66 -45.61 40.52
N THR A 206 12.52 -46.78 41.12
CA THR A 206 12.72 -48.09 40.45
C THR A 206 11.39 -48.80 40.31
N GLN A 207 11.07 -49.25 39.09
CA GLN A 207 9.92 -50.11 38.83
C GLN A 207 10.37 -51.51 38.40
N ASP A 208 9.79 -52.55 39.02
CA ASP A 208 9.73 -53.91 38.47
C ASP A 208 8.67 -53.92 37.36
N THR A 209 9.01 -53.37 36.20
CA THR A 209 8.24 -53.59 34.97
C THR A 209 8.92 -54.69 34.18
N ASP A 210 8.14 -55.68 33.75
CA ASP A 210 8.53 -56.79 32.88
C ASP A 210 9.02 -56.30 31.49
N GLY A 211 10.14 -55.57 31.46
CA GLY A 211 10.88 -55.21 30.25
C GLY A 211 10.26 -54.15 29.32
N SER A 212 9.18 -53.47 29.67
CA SER A 212 8.56 -52.47 28.77
C SER A 212 9.28 -51.11 28.78
N SER A 213 9.64 -50.58 27.61
CA SER A 213 10.28 -49.26 27.46
C SER A 213 9.35 -48.09 27.83
N VAL A 214 9.93 -47.00 28.32
CA VAL A 214 9.23 -45.74 28.60
C VAL A 214 9.36 -44.82 27.39
N HIS A 215 8.25 -44.29 26.88
CA HIS A 215 8.25 -43.43 25.69
C HIS A 215 8.24 -41.94 26.04
N SER A 216 7.63 -41.56 27.16
CA SER A 216 7.51 -40.15 27.55
C SER A 216 7.31 -39.99 29.05
N VAL A 217 7.89 -38.94 29.63
CA VAL A 217 7.77 -38.58 31.05
C VAL A 217 7.52 -37.08 31.14
N THR A 218 6.56 -36.65 31.94
CA THR A 218 6.25 -35.23 32.15
C THR A 218 5.93 -34.92 33.61
N PHE A 219 6.16 -33.68 34.02
CA PHE A 219 5.88 -33.19 35.37
C PHE A 219 4.59 -32.38 35.39
N SER A 220 3.87 -32.38 36.52
CA SER A 220 2.79 -31.40 36.74
C SER A 220 3.34 -29.98 36.72
N ALA A 221 2.54 -28.98 36.32
CA ALA A 221 2.95 -27.58 36.24
C ALA A 221 3.52 -27.02 37.57
N GLU A 222 3.02 -27.51 38.71
CA GLU A 222 3.47 -27.17 40.07
C GLU A 222 4.67 -28.02 40.55
N GLY A 223 5.12 -29.01 39.78
CA GLY A 223 6.29 -29.84 40.09
C GLY A 223 6.10 -30.91 41.18
N GLU A 224 4.87 -31.23 41.60
CA GLU A 224 4.59 -32.18 42.69
C GLU A 224 4.35 -33.63 42.24
N MET A 225 4.06 -33.85 40.94
CA MET A 225 3.79 -35.19 40.38
C MET A 225 4.56 -35.45 39.08
N ILE A 226 4.83 -36.74 38.82
CA ILE A 226 5.37 -37.26 37.57
C ILE A 226 4.34 -38.14 36.89
N VAL A 227 4.17 -37.98 35.58
CA VAL A 227 3.35 -38.83 34.72
C VAL A 227 4.23 -39.52 33.67
N VAL A 228 4.08 -40.82 33.51
CA VAL A 228 4.91 -41.68 32.65
C VAL A 228 4.03 -42.44 31.66
N ALA A 229 4.32 -42.36 30.36
CA ALA A 229 3.74 -43.25 29.35
C ALA A 229 4.66 -44.45 29.08
N CYS A 230 4.08 -45.64 29.20
CA CYS A 230 4.78 -46.92 29.04
C CYS A 230 4.41 -47.59 27.70
N ALA A 231 5.34 -48.38 27.15
CA ALA A 231 5.12 -49.19 25.94
C ALA A 231 4.05 -50.28 26.12
N ASP A 232 3.70 -50.61 27.36
CA ASP A 232 2.59 -51.51 27.72
C ASP A 232 1.20 -50.87 27.54
N ARG A 233 1.13 -49.65 26.97
CA ARG A 233 -0.08 -48.84 26.72
C ARG A 233 -0.75 -48.29 28.00
N SER A 234 -0.04 -48.33 29.12
CA SER A 234 -0.46 -47.70 30.37
C SER A 234 0.16 -46.32 30.57
N ILE A 235 -0.55 -45.44 31.28
CA ILE A 235 -0.01 -44.18 31.79
C ILE A 235 0.03 -44.26 33.32
N LYS A 236 1.20 -44.06 33.92
CA LYS A 236 1.40 -44.16 35.38
C LYS A 236 1.67 -42.81 35.99
N VAL A 237 1.03 -42.51 37.12
CA VAL A 237 1.17 -41.24 37.83
C VAL A 237 1.83 -41.48 39.19
N TRP A 238 2.81 -40.65 39.52
CA TRP A 238 3.68 -40.77 40.71
C TRP A 238 3.72 -39.46 41.48
N SER A 239 3.79 -39.54 42.81
CA SER A 239 4.01 -38.38 43.69
C SER A 239 5.50 -38.20 43.93
N LEU A 240 6.01 -36.97 43.75
CA LEU A 240 7.42 -36.65 43.99
C LEU A 240 7.76 -36.53 45.47
N SER A 241 6.82 -36.02 46.28
CA SER A 241 7.03 -35.83 47.72
C SER A 241 7.09 -37.15 48.49
N THR A 242 6.36 -38.16 48.03
CA THR A 242 6.29 -39.48 48.70
C THR A 242 7.05 -40.59 47.96
N SER A 243 7.45 -40.36 46.70
CA SER A 243 8.10 -41.36 45.83
C SER A 243 7.27 -42.62 45.57
N GLU A 244 5.94 -42.56 45.72
CA GLU A 244 5.02 -43.68 45.50
C GLU A 244 4.19 -43.50 44.21
N GLN A 245 3.83 -44.63 43.58
CA GLN A 245 2.93 -44.64 42.42
C GLN A 245 1.50 -44.39 42.89
N LEU A 246 0.91 -43.29 42.46
CA LEU A 246 -0.46 -42.91 42.84
C LEU A 246 -1.51 -43.72 42.07
N THR A 247 -1.31 -43.95 40.76
CA THR A 247 -2.26 -44.73 39.94
C THR A 247 -1.67 -45.20 38.60
N SER A 248 -2.42 -46.07 37.90
CA SER A 248 -2.16 -46.52 36.53
C SER A 248 -3.44 -46.41 35.70
N LEU A 249 -3.40 -45.65 34.62
CA LEU A 249 -4.48 -45.42 33.67
C LEU A 249 -4.31 -46.35 32.48
N ASN A 250 -5.31 -47.20 32.23
CA ASN A 250 -5.34 -48.17 31.13
C ASN A 250 -6.56 -47.89 30.24
N GLY A 251 -6.44 -48.08 28.92
CA GLY A 251 -7.56 -47.86 27.99
C GLY A 251 -7.16 -47.44 26.58
N HIS A 252 -5.88 -47.17 26.32
CA HIS A 252 -5.40 -46.81 24.99
C HIS A 252 -5.19 -48.08 24.13
N GLU A 253 -5.78 -48.11 22.93
CA GLU A 253 -5.73 -49.29 22.06
C GLU A 253 -4.37 -49.46 21.35
N ASN A 254 -3.56 -48.40 21.24
CA ASN A 254 -2.28 -48.37 20.52
C ASN A 254 -1.14 -47.70 21.33
N TYR A 255 0.11 -47.86 20.89
CA TYR A 255 1.30 -47.28 21.56
C TYR A 255 1.30 -45.74 21.53
N LEU A 256 1.65 -45.12 22.66
CA LEU A 256 1.67 -43.66 22.83
C LEU A 256 3.06 -43.10 22.50
N GLU A 257 3.19 -42.41 21.37
CA GLU A 257 4.47 -41.85 20.92
C GLU A 257 4.84 -40.52 21.61
N LYS A 258 3.86 -39.77 22.12
CA LYS A 258 4.09 -38.47 22.77
C LYS A 258 2.98 -38.12 23.76
N LEU A 259 3.36 -37.65 24.95
CA LEU A 259 2.43 -37.07 25.93
C LEU A 259 2.60 -35.55 25.98
N GLN A 260 1.48 -34.82 26.04
CA GLN A 260 1.47 -33.37 26.29
C GLN A 260 0.30 -33.07 27.24
N LEU A 261 0.59 -32.40 28.36
CA LEU A 261 -0.34 -32.24 29.47
C LEU A 261 -0.63 -30.76 29.68
N TYR A 262 -1.91 -30.40 29.72
CA TYR A 262 -2.39 -29.04 30.02
C TYR A 262 -3.31 -29.09 31.24
N ILE A 263 -2.95 -28.40 32.32
CA ILE A 263 -3.80 -28.20 33.49
C ILE A 263 -4.08 -26.70 33.61
N PHE A 264 -5.36 -26.33 33.62
CA PHE A 264 -5.78 -24.96 33.89
C PHE A 264 -5.74 -24.67 35.38
N GLY A 265 -5.12 -23.55 35.77
CA GLY A 265 -5.16 -23.04 37.12
C GLY A 265 -6.59 -22.69 37.53
N ALA A 266 -7.22 -23.56 38.31
CA ALA A 266 -8.39 -23.23 39.10
C ALA A 266 -8.19 -23.87 40.48
N GLY A 267 -8.25 -23.04 41.52
CA GLY A 267 -8.04 -23.46 42.90
C GLY A 267 -8.99 -24.60 43.30
N ALA A 268 -8.42 -25.78 43.52
CA ALA A 268 -9.05 -26.86 44.25
C ALA A 268 -8.02 -27.38 45.24
N SER A 269 -8.17 -27.01 46.51
CA SER A 269 -7.27 -27.40 47.60
C SER A 269 -7.51 -28.82 48.11
N ASP A 270 -8.07 -29.74 47.30
CA ASP A 270 -8.27 -31.12 47.75
C ASP A 270 -8.37 -32.17 46.63
N VAL A 271 -7.55 -33.22 46.78
CA VAL A 271 -7.36 -34.34 45.84
C VAL A 271 -8.62 -35.20 45.69
N ALA A 272 -9.54 -35.14 46.66
CA ALA A 272 -10.82 -35.85 46.61
C ALA A 272 -11.83 -35.26 45.61
N GLY A 273 -11.72 -33.96 45.28
CA GLY A 273 -12.61 -33.29 44.32
C GLY A 273 -12.37 -33.74 42.88
N ALA A 274 -11.12 -33.99 42.52
CA ALA A 274 -10.73 -34.50 41.20
C ALA A 274 -11.19 -35.97 40.98
N MET A 275 -11.23 -36.79 42.03
CA MET A 275 -11.61 -38.21 41.91
C MET A 275 -13.10 -38.46 41.65
N ARG A 276 -14.00 -37.55 42.02
CA ARG A 276 -15.44 -37.73 41.74
C ARG A 276 -15.82 -37.44 40.28
N PHE A 277 -14.99 -36.70 39.53
CA PHE A 277 -15.29 -36.32 38.15
C PHE A 277 -15.11 -37.46 37.12
N PHE A 278 -14.33 -38.50 37.45
CA PHE A 278 -14.03 -39.58 36.51
C PHE A 278 -14.91 -40.83 36.65
N SER A 279 -15.69 -40.98 37.72
CA SER A 279 -16.53 -42.17 37.90
C SER A 279 -17.92 -42.07 37.23
N LEU A 280 -18.35 -40.90 36.77
CA LEU A 280 -19.71 -40.73 36.21
C LEU A 280 -19.80 -40.86 34.68
N LEU A 281 -18.67 -41.06 33.98
CA LEU A 281 -18.59 -41.04 32.51
C LEU A 281 -18.60 -42.45 31.87
N LEU A 282 -19.05 -43.48 32.60
CA LEU A 282 -19.06 -44.85 32.06
C LEU A 282 -20.42 -45.55 31.99
N THR A 283 -21.53 -44.87 32.29
CA THR A 283 -22.86 -45.46 32.08
C THR A 283 -23.89 -44.42 31.66
N MET A 284 -23.93 -44.08 30.38
CA MET A 284 -25.16 -43.81 29.63
C MET A 284 -24.77 -43.70 28.16
N GLY A 285 -25.10 -44.73 27.37
CA GLY A 285 -24.94 -44.68 25.92
C GLY A 285 -25.82 -43.60 25.31
N LEU A 286 -25.22 -42.69 24.55
CA LEU A 286 -25.90 -41.76 23.64
C LEU A 286 -25.03 -41.61 22.38
N PRO A 287 -25.67 -41.30 21.23
CA PRO A 287 -25.30 -41.81 19.92
C PRO A 287 -24.01 -41.18 19.39
N LEU A 288 -23.33 -41.90 18.48
CA LEU A 288 -22.22 -41.40 17.66
C LEU A 288 -22.55 -40.00 17.15
N SER A 289 -21.92 -38.97 17.73
CA SER A 289 -22.01 -37.60 17.23
C SER A 289 -21.31 -37.55 15.87
N HIS A 290 -22.03 -37.10 14.84
CA HIS A 290 -21.43 -36.75 13.56
C HIS A 290 -20.29 -35.75 13.80
N ALA A 291 -19.11 -35.98 13.23
CA ALA A 291 -18.03 -35.00 13.30
C ALA A 291 -18.46 -33.76 12.49
N ALA A 292 -18.54 -32.60 13.17
CA ALA A 292 -18.97 -31.36 12.54
C ALA A 292 -18.01 -30.94 11.40
N THR A 293 -18.59 -30.49 10.30
CA THR A 293 -17.89 -30.02 9.10
C THR A 293 -17.22 -28.66 9.32
N ASN A 294 -16.26 -28.29 8.45
CA ASN A 294 -15.63 -26.96 8.48
C ASN A 294 -16.65 -25.83 8.33
N GLU A 295 -17.71 -26.06 7.54
CA GLU A 295 -18.80 -25.11 7.30
C GLU A 295 -19.66 -24.93 8.55
N GLU A 296 -20.04 -26.00 9.24
CA GLU A 296 -20.77 -25.95 10.52
C GLU A 296 -19.95 -25.24 11.61
N TRP A 297 -18.64 -25.48 11.66
CA TRP A 297 -17.76 -24.76 12.57
C TRP A 297 -17.68 -23.26 12.26
N GLY A 298 -17.49 -22.89 11.00
CA GLY A 298 -17.48 -21.49 10.56
C GLY A 298 -18.79 -20.78 10.86
N HIS A 299 -19.92 -21.42 10.55
CA HIS A 299 -21.25 -20.89 10.84
C HIS A 299 -21.48 -20.70 12.35
N THR A 300 -21.12 -21.69 13.16
CA THR A 300 -21.23 -21.63 14.63
C THR A 300 -20.40 -20.50 15.23
N ILE A 301 -19.15 -20.32 14.78
CA ILE A 301 -18.27 -19.23 15.23
C ILE A 301 -18.86 -17.87 14.85
N ASN A 302 -19.43 -17.73 13.65
CA ASN A 302 -20.09 -16.50 13.21
C ASN A 302 -21.31 -16.17 14.11
N ILE A 303 -22.17 -17.15 14.41
CA ILE A 303 -23.34 -16.98 15.28
C ILE A 303 -22.92 -16.66 16.73
N ALA A 304 -21.86 -17.27 17.25
CA ALA A 304 -21.30 -16.92 18.55
C ALA A 304 -20.77 -15.47 18.56
N GLY A 305 -20.08 -15.07 17.48
CA GLY A 305 -19.64 -13.71 17.30
C GLY A 305 -20.80 -12.70 17.26
N LEU A 306 -21.99 -13.12 16.80
CA LEU A 306 -23.17 -12.28 16.70
C LEU A 306 -23.70 -11.91 18.09
N GLN A 307 -23.48 -12.73 19.12
CA GLN A 307 -23.85 -12.40 20.51
C GLN A 307 -23.21 -11.09 20.99
N ARG A 308 -21.94 -10.85 20.64
CA ARG A 308 -21.23 -9.59 20.93
C ARG A 308 -21.97 -8.43 20.29
N THR A 309 -22.25 -8.55 19.00
CA THR A 309 -22.93 -7.52 18.22
C THR A 309 -24.34 -7.22 18.74
N LEU A 310 -25.14 -8.25 19.00
CA LEU A 310 -26.52 -8.11 19.51
C LEU A 310 -26.53 -7.41 20.87
N SER A 311 -25.56 -7.68 21.75
CA SER A 311 -25.44 -6.95 23.03
C SER A 311 -25.22 -5.44 22.83
N GLN A 312 -24.39 -5.05 21.86
CA GLN A 312 -24.18 -3.65 21.51
C GLN A 312 -25.42 -3.01 20.87
N VAL A 313 -26.10 -3.72 19.97
CA VAL A 313 -27.34 -3.26 19.33
C VAL A 313 -28.42 -3.02 20.39
N MET A 314 -28.66 -3.98 21.31
CA MET A 314 -29.62 -3.83 22.39
C MET A 314 -29.35 -2.58 23.25
N SER A 315 -28.10 -2.35 23.64
CA SER A 315 -27.71 -1.13 24.35
C SER A 315 -27.92 0.13 23.53
N LYS A 316 -27.55 0.12 22.24
CA LYS A 316 -27.71 1.27 21.35
C LYS A 316 -29.18 1.64 21.19
N GLU A 317 -30.06 0.68 20.89
CA GLU A 317 -31.49 0.95 20.72
C GLU A 317 -32.11 1.50 22.01
N PHE A 318 -31.72 0.95 23.17
CA PHE A 318 -32.17 1.47 24.47
C PHE A 318 -31.73 2.92 24.72
N VAL A 319 -30.49 3.28 24.36
CA VAL A 319 -29.99 4.65 24.46
C VAL A 319 -30.68 5.57 23.46
N LEU A 320 -31.00 5.11 22.24
CA LEU A 320 -31.77 5.89 21.26
C LEU A 320 -33.18 6.20 21.77
N VAL A 321 -33.86 5.24 22.42
CA VAL A 321 -35.14 5.48 23.11
C VAL A 321 -34.98 6.52 24.23
N SER A 322 -33.88 6.49 24.99
CA SER A 322 -33.61 7.50 26.02
C SER A 322 -33.38 8.91 25.46
N LEU A 323 -32.82 9.02 24.24
CA LEU A 323 -32.71 10.26 23.47
C LEU A 323 -34.02 10.63 22.74
N GLY A 324 -34.97 9.69 22.71
CA GLY A 324 -36.19 9.62 21.92
C GLY A 324 -36.02 9.97 20.45
N ILE A 325 -34.94 9.46 19.88
CA ILE A 325 -34.78 9.31 18.44
C ILE A 325 -35.55 8.05 18.06
N ASP A 326 -36.54 8.16 17.17
CA ASP A 326 -37.38 7.07 16.65
C ASP A 326 -37.81 6.04 17.70
N SER A 327 -38.35 6.54 18.82
CA SER A 327 -38.56 5.73 20.04
C SER A 327 -39.35 4.45 19.80
N ASP A 328 -40.44 4.51 19.04
CA ASP A 328 -41.30 3.34 18.80
C ASP A 328 -40.61 2.32 17.89
N ALA A 329 -39.88 2.77 16.88
CA ALA A 329 -39.10 1.90 15.99
C ALA A 329 -37.96 1.21 16.76
N ASN A 330 -37.24 1.96 17.59
CA ASN A 330 -36.13 1.43 18.38
C ASN A 330 -36.62 0.51 19.52
N LYS A 331 -37.81 0.73 20.08
CA LYS A 331 -38.46 -0.22 20.99
C LYS A 331 -38.79 -1.55 20.30
N ALA A 332 -39.37 -1.50 19.11
CA ALA A 332 -39.66 -2.71 18.33
C ALA A 332 -38.38 -3.47 17.96
N LYS A 333 -37.37 -2.76 17.46
CA LYS A 333 -36.05 -3.32 17.12
C LYS A 333 -35.32 -3.90 18.34
N LEU A 334 -35.44 -3.26 19.50
CA LEU A 334 -34.90 -3.80 20.75
C LEU A 334 -35.54 -5.14 21.12
N GLN A 335 -36.87 -5.26 21.02
CA GLN A 335 -37.60 -6.52 21.28
C GLN A 335 -37.16 -7.65 20.34
N GLU A 336 -37.07 -7.36 19.05
CA GLU A 336 -36.58 -8.30 18.04
C GLU A 336 -35.14 -8.74 18.34
N THR A 337 -34.26 -7.78 18.68
CA THR A 337 -32.84 -8.06 18.99
C THR A 337 -32.71 -8.93 20.24
N MET A 338 -33.52 -8.70 21.28
CA MET A 338 -33.55 -9.54 22.49
C MET A 338 -33.99 -10.98 22.17
N GLN A 339 -35.02 -11.14 21.33
CA GLN A 339 -35.47 -12.47 20.89
C GLN A 339 -34.39 -13.19 20.08
N ASN A 340 -33.74 -12.49 19.16
CA ASN A 340 -32.64 -13.03 18.36
C ASN A 340 -31.45 -13.45 19.24
N PHE A 341 -31.07 -12.62 20.22
CA PHE A 341 -30.02 -12.93 21.20
C PHE A 341 -30.31 -14.22 21.96
N ASN A 342 -31.51 -14.35 22.53
CA ASN A 342 -31.89 -15.55 23.28
C ASN A 342 -31.97 -16.81 22.42
N THR A 343 -32.54 -16.71 21.23
CA THR A 343 -32.70 -17.86 20.32
C THR A 343 -31.34 -18.39 19.87
N THR A 344 -30.43 -17.50 19.50
CA THR A 344 -29.08 -17.86 19.06
C THR A 344 -28.20 -18.33 20.22
N LEU A 345 -28.32 -17.72 21.40
CA LEU A 345 -27.63 -18.20 22.61
C LEU A 345 -28.09 -19.60 23.01
N HIS A 346 -29.39 -19.89 22.93
CA HIS A 346 -29.91 -21.23 23.19
C HIS A 346 -29.32 -22.25 22.22
N ALA A 347 -29.30 -21.93 20.92
CA ALA A 347 -28.72 -22.79 19.89
C ALA A 347 -27.22 -23.05 20.12
N LEU A 348 -26.45 -22.03 20.53
CA LEU A 348 -25.01 -22.18 20.82
C LEU A 348 -24.72 -23.09 22.02
N VAL A 349 -25.59 -23.08 23.03
CA VAL A 349 -25.38 -23.92 24.23
C VAL A 349 -25.89 -25.35 24.00
N SER A 350 -27.08 -25.50 23.40
CA SER A 350 -27.74 -26.80 23.25
C SER A 350 -27.44 -27.54 21.94
N GLY A 351 -26.88 -26.83 20.95
CA GLY A 351 -26.75 -27.30 19.57
C GLY A 351 -28.06 -27.16 18.79
N ASP A 352 -27.95 -26.91 17.48
CA ASP A 352 -29.09 -26.91 16.56
C ASP A 352 -28.67 -27.50 15.20
N PRO A 353 -28.77 -28.84 15.04
CA PRO A 353 -28.39 -29.51 13.80
C PRO A 353 -29.19 -29.05 12.57
N ALA A 354 -30.44 -28.60 12.75
CA ALA A 354 -31.27 -28.13 11.64
C ALA A 354 -30.75 -26.81 11.06
N ARG A 355 -29.99 -26.04 11.85
CA ARG A 355 -29.34 -24.79 11.46
C ARG A 355 -27.83 -24.94 11.26
N GLY A 356 -27.28 -26.16 11.33
CA GLY A 356 -25.83 -26.39 11.25
C GLY A 356 -25.04 -25.76 12.40
N ILE A 357 -25.65 -25.61 13.58
CA ILE A 357 -25.01 -25.01 14.76
C ILE A 357 -24.51 -26.11 15.69
N VAL A 358 -23.20 -26.11 15.94
CA VAL A 358 -22.53 -27.03 16.86
C VAL A 358 -22.81 -26.58 18.30
N GLY A 359 -23.33 -27.49 19.12
CA GLY A 359 -23.55 -27.24 20.56
C GLY A 359 -22.24 -27.10 21.33
N ALA A 360 -22.31 -26.64 22.58
CA ALA A 360 -21.14 -26.33 23.38
C ALA A 360 -20.12 -27.49 23.44
N PRO A 361 -18.95 -27.37 22.78
CA PRO A 361 -18.02 -28.49 22.60
C PRO A 361 -17.12 -28.72 23.82
N ASN A 362 -17.04 -27.75 24.74
CA ASN A 362 -16.23 -27.83 25.95
C ASN A 362 -16.87 -27.05 27.10
N GLN A 363 -16.34 -27.25 28.31
CA GLN A 363 -16.84 -26.60 29.53
C GLN A 363 -16.70 -25.08 29.51
N GLN A 364 -15.71 -24.52 28.79
CA GLN A 364 -15.52 -23.08 28.67
C GLN A 364 -16.66 -22.43 27.87
N VAL A 365 -17.07 -23.03 26.74
CA VAL A 365 -18.22 -22.58 25.95
C VAL A 365 -19.52 -22.77 26.73
N GLY A 366 -19.69 -23.91 27.42
CA GLY A 366 -20.87 -24.18 28.24
C GLY A 366 -21.02 -23.19 29.41
N SER A 367 -19.96 -22.97 30.18
CA SER A 367 -19.97 -22.04 31.32
C SER A 367 -20.13 -20.57 30.90
N GLY A 368 -19.49 -20.16 29.80
CA GLY A 368 -19.70 -18.84 29.20
C GLY A 368 -21.13 -18.64 28.72
N GLY A 369 -21.70 -19.65 28.05
CA GLY A 369 -23.10 -19.64 27.62
C GLY A 369 -24.10 -19.59 28.79
N ASP A 370 -23.82 -20.30 29.88
CA ASP A 370 -24.63 -20.25 31.10
C ASP A 370 -24.56 -18.89 31.80
N PHE A 371 -23.38 -18.24 31.83
CA PHE A 371 -23.24 -16.88 32.34
C PHE A 371 -24.08 -15.90 31.52
N LEU A 372 -24.04 -15.99 30.18
CA LEU A 372 -24.85 -15.15 29.29
C LEU A 372 -26.35 -15.37 29.55
N ARG A 373 -26.78 -16.64 29.70
CA ARG A 373 -28.19 -16.99 29.95
C ARG A 373 -28.72 -16.47 31.29
N ARG A 374 -27.87 -16.41 32.31
CA ARG A 374 -28.23 -15.93 33.66
C ARG A 374 -28.05 -14.41 33.83
N SER A 375 -27.65 -13.71 32.78
CA SER A 375 -27.43 -12.27 32.83
C SER A 375 -28.74 -11.51 33.11
N PRO A 376 -28.78 -10.55 34.04
CA PRO A 376 -29.98 -9.75 34.31
C PRO A 376 -30.25 -8.68 33.23
N PHE A 377 -29.52 -8.70 32.11
CA PHE A 377 -29.50 -7.61 31.15
C PHE A 377 -30.78 -7.43 30.36
N GLU A 378 -31.35 -8.52 29.86
CA GLU A 378 -32.63 -8.47 29.16
C GLU A 378 -33.73 -7.91 30.07
N GLU A 379 -33.79 -8.41 31.31
CA GLU A 379 -34.77 -7.95 32.29
C GLU A 379 -34.58 -6.47 32.62
N LEU A 380 -33.32 -6.03 32.78
CA LEU A 380 -32.97 -4.62 32.98
C LEU A 380 -33.50 -3.74 31.84
N LEU A 381 -33.31 -4.15 30.58
CA LEU A 381 -33.78 -3.40 29.42
C LEU A 381 -35.31 -3.38 29.35
N ARG A 382 -35.94 -4.56 29.44
CA ARG A 382 -37.39 -4.74 29.33
C ARG A 382 -38.16 -3.97 30.41
N GLN A 383 -37.70 -3.99 31.66
CA GLN A 383 -38.36 -3.29 32.77
C GLN A 383 -38.27 -1.77 32.65
N ASN A 384 -37.25 -1.26 31.95
CA ASN A 384 -36.94 0.18 31.96
C ASN A 384 -37.13 0.87 30.61
N VAL A 385 -37.43 0.15 29.51
CA VAL A 385 -37.51 0.76 28.17
C VAL A 385 -38.61 1.83 28.06
N ASP A 386 -39.71 1.68 28.77
CA ASP A 386 -40.81 2.65 28.78
C ASP A 386 -40.60 3.81 29.76
N SER A 387 -39.69 3.65 30.73
CA SER A 387 -39.44 4.60 31.82
C SER A 387 -38.04 5.23 31.77
N VAL A 388 -37.20 4.85 30.80
CA VAL A 388 -35.84 5.39 30.62
C VAL A 388 -35.84 6.86 30.23
N ARG A 389 -36.94 7.35 29.64
CA ARG A 389 -37.17 8.77 29.35
C ARG A 389 -38.34 9.26 30.18
N PHE A 390 -38.09 10.28 31.01
CA PHE A 390 -39.11 10.90 31.84
C PHE A 390 -40.01 11.83 31.00
N SER A 391 -41.16 12.20 31.57
CA SER A 391 -42.14 13.09 30.92
C SER A 391 -41.60 14.49 30.62
N ASP A 392 -40.55 14.93 31.33
CA ASP A 392 -39.85 16.19 31.10
C ASP A 392 -38.81 16.11 29.95
N GLY A 393 -38.66 14.93 29.34
CA GLY A 393 -37.72 14.66 28.26
C GLY A 393 -36.30 14.31 28.73
N SER A 394 -36.02 14.28 30.03
CA SER A 394 -34.72 13.86 30.57
C SER A 394 -34.60 12.33 30.63
N ALA A 395 -33.36 11.83 30.60
CA ALA A 395 -33.08 10.39 30.63
C ALA A 395 -32.73 9.90 32.05
N ASN A 396 -33.13 8.67 32.37
CA ASN A 396 -32.85 7.99 33.62
C ASN A 396 -31.38 7.53 33.67
N ARG A 397 -30.49 8.41 34.14
CA ARG A 397 -29.04 8.19 34.14
C ARG A 397 -28.59 6.92 34.88
N PRO A 398 -29.08 6.62 36.11
CA PRO A 398 -28.69 5.38 36.80
C PRO A 398 -28.98 4.10 35.99
N VAL A 399 -30.11 4.07 35.27
CA VAL A 399 -30.46 2.94 34.41
C VAL A 399 -29.50 2.86 33.22
N LEU A 400 -29.17 3.98 32.58
CA LEU A 400 -28.20 4.01 31.47
C LEU A 400 -26.79 3.57 31.92
N GLU A 401 -26.37 3.95 33.12
CA GLU A 401 -25.11 3.48 33.72
C GLU A 401 -25.14 1.97 34.01
N ALA A 402 -26.26 1.45 34.54
CA ALA A 402 -26.44 0.02 34.76
C ALA A 402 -26.40 -0.79 33.44
N VAL A 403 -27.06 -0.28 32.40
CA VAL A 403 -27.03 -0.88 31.05
C VAL A 403 -25.61 -0.88 30.50
N SER A 404 -24.89 0.25 30.58
CA SER A 404 -23.49 0.35 30.17
C SER A 404 -22.59 -0.64 30.92
N ALA A 405 -22.73 -0.75 32.24
CA ALA A 405 -21.95 -1.66 33.07
C ALA A 405 -22.22 -3.14 32.75
N GLN A 406 -23.48 -3.51 32.52
CA GLN A 406 -23.86 -4.88 32.22
C GLN A 406 -23.45 -5.28 30.79
N ASN A 407 -23.54 -4.36 29.82
CA ASN A 407 -23.07 -4.56 28.45
C ASN A 407 -21.58 -4.95 28.39
N VAL A 408 -20.73 -4.29 29.18
CA VAL A 408 -19.29 -4.62 29.27
C VAL A 408 -19.07 -6.07 29.73
N LYS A 409 -19.86 -6.55 30.69
CA LYS A 409 -19.78 -7.94 31.17
C LYS A 409 -20.23 -8.95 30.12
N LEU A 410 -21.28 -8.64 29.38
CA LEU A 410 -21.77 -9.48 28.26
C LEU A 410 -20.77 -9.56 27.13
N LEU A 411 -20.12 -8.44 26.78
CA LEU A 411 -19.09 -8.40 25.74
C LEU A 411 -17.89 -9.27 26.12
N ALA A 412 -17.45 -9.21 27.39
CA ALA A 412 -16.38 -10.07 27.89
C ALA A 412 -16.75 -11.55 27.84
N ALA A 413 -17.94 -11.92 28.32
CA ALA A 413 -18.41 -13.30 28.36
C ALA A 413 -18.63 -13.90 26.97
N SER A 414 -19.20 -13.14 26.03
CA SER A 414 -19.35 -13.57 24.64
C SER A 414 -18.00 -13.70 23.93
N GLY A 415 -17.00 -12.90 24.28
CA GLY A 415 -15.61 -13.11 23.83
C GLY A 415 -15.03 -14.46 24.27
N VAL A 416 -15.28 -14.89 25.52
CA VAL A 416 -14.85 -16.20 26.04
C VAL A 416 -15.50 -17.35 25.28
N VAL A 417 -16.81 -17.23 24.95
CA VAL A 417 -17.56 -18.22 24.17
C VAL A 417 -16.98 -18.36 22.76
N VAL A 418 -16.72 -17.24 22.07
CA VAL A 418 -16.12 -17.26 20.71
C VAL A 418 -14.74 -17.88 20.74
N SER A 419 -13.86 -17.48 21.68
CA SER A 419 -12.53 -18.06 21.79
C SER A 419 -12.58 -19.57 22.03
N GLY A 420 -13.44 -20.02 22.95
CA GLY A 420 -13.59 -21.44 23.26
C GLY A 420 -14.11 -22.27 22.08
N LEU A 421 -14.94 -21.69 21.20
CA LEU A 421 -15.40 -22.33 19.97
C LEU A 421 -14.31 -22.40 18.89
N VAL A 422 -13.53 -21.33 18.72
CA VAL A 422 -12.38 -21.32 17.80
C VAL A 422 -11.34 -22.36 18.22
N ASP A 423 -11.06 -22.46 19.53
CA ASP A 423 -10.13 -23.45 20.06
C ASP A 423 -10.65 -24.88 19.87
N ALA A 424 -11.94 -25.11 20.10
CA ALA A 424 -12.57 -26.40 19.84
C ALA A 424 -12.54 -26.81 18.36
N ALA A 425 -12.79 -25.86 17.45
CA ALA A 425 -12.72 -26.11 16.01
C ALA A 425 -11.30 -26.51 15.58
N LYS A 426 -10.27 -25.85 16.11
CA LYS A 426 -8.86 -26.21 15.86
C LYS A 426 -8.53 -27.61 16.37
N VAL A 427 -8.97 -27.95 17.58
CA VAL A 427 -8.77 -29.29 18.16
C VAL A 427 -9.49 -30.37 17.33
N ALA A 428 -10.66 -30.05 16.78
CA ALA A 428 -11.40 -30.94 15.88
C ALA A 428 -10.76 -31.08 14.48
N GLY A 429 -9.64 -30.41 14.21
CA GLY A 429 -8.97 -30.46 12.91
C GLY A 429 -9.68 -29.65 11.82
N ALA A 430 -10.59 -28.74 12.19
CA ALA A 430 -11.33 -27.95 11.22
C ALA A 430 -10.41 -26.93 10.53
N SER A 431 -10.42 -26.92 9.20
CA SER A 431 -9.74 -25.91 8.39
C SER A 431 -10.65 -24.70 8.26
N THR A 432 -10.75 -23.90 9.33
CA THR A 432 -11.48 -22.64 9.30
C THR A 432 -10.49 -21.49 9.12
N ASN A 433 -10.85 -20.48 8.31
CA ASN A 433 -10.14 -19.19 8.30
C ASN A 433 -10.57 -18.35 9.53
N GLY A 434 -10.57 -18.99 10.70
CA GLY A 434 -11.24 -18.50 11.91
C GLY A 434 -10.68 -17.18 12.42
N LEU A 435 -9.43 -16.85 12.09
CA LEU A 435 -8.84 -15.55 12.42
C LEU A 435 -9.44 -14.42 11.59
N VAL A 436 -9.49 -14.54 10.26
CA VAL A 436 -10.09 -13.52 9.38
C VAL A 436 -11.58 -13.37 9.69
N GLN A 437 -12.28 -14.50 9.88
CA GLN A 437 -13.70 -14.50 10.23
C GLN A 437 -13.99 -13.85 11.59
N ASP A 438 -13.17 -14.09 12.61
CA ASP A 438 -13.33 -13.42 13.90
C ASP A 438 -12.99 -11.93 13.83
N ILE A 439 -11.96 -11.53 13.07
CA ILE A 439 -11.63 -10.10 12.91
C ILE A 439 -12.73 -9.37 12.14
N ALA A 440 -13.22 -9.94 11.04
CA ALA A 440 -14.37 -9.40 10.31
C ALA A 440 -15.62 -9.36 11.22
N GLY A 441 -15.89 -10.43 11.97
CA GLY A 441 -16.97 -10.49 12.94
C GLY A 441 -16.84 -9.49 14.10
N ARG A 442 -15.62 -9.07 14.46
CA ARG A 442 -15.38 -8.00 15.45
C ARG A 442 -15.70 -6.61 14.90
N GLN A 443 -15.44 -6.36 13.62
CA GLN A 443 -15.70 -5.06 13.00
C GLN A 443 -17.18 -4.63 13.10
N ARG A 444 -18.12 -5.55 12.87
CA ARG A 444 -19.56 -5.25 13.06
C ARG A 444 -19.91 -4.86 14.50
N SER A 445 -19.24 -5.44 15.50
CA SER A 445 -19.40 -5.07 16.91
C SER A 445 -18.76 -3.71 17.20
N PHE A 446 -17.62 -3.39 16.60
CA PHE A 446 -16.98 -2.10 16.76
C PHE A 446 -17.83 -0.96 16.22
N ILE A 447 -18.46 -1.10 15.05
CA ILE A 447 -19.39 -0.10 14.49
C ILE A 447 -20.51 0.22 15.49
N GLN A 448 -21.17 -0.81 16.03
CA GLN A 448 -22.24 -0.63 17.03
C GLN A 448 -21.71 -0.04 18.34
N SER A 449 -20.52 -0.44 18.79
CA SER A 449 -19.88 0.09 19.99
C SER A 449 -19.49 1.57 19.85
N ILE A 450 -18.97 1.98 18.70
CA ILE A 450 -18.63 3.39 18.41
C ILE A 450 -19.90 4.25 18.46
N CYS A 451 -21.00 3.76 17.87
CA CYS A 451 -22.30 4.42 17.94
C CYS A 451 -22.80 4.52 19.39
N LEU A 452 -22.86 3.40 20.12
CA LEU A 452 -23.27 3.35 21.53
C LEU A 452 -22.47 4.32 22.41
N GLN A 453 -21.14 4.30 22.32
CA GLN A 453 -20.27 5.18 23.11
C GLN A 453 -20.50 6.64 22.78
N SER A 454 -20.70 7.00 21.50
CA SER A 454 -21.04 8.35 21.08
C SER A 454 -22.37 8.81 21.67
N LEU A 455 -23.41 7.96 21.65
CA LEU A 455 -24.72 8.27 22.22
C LEU A 455 -24.67 8.42 23.76
N LEU A 456 -23.91 7.56 24.44
CA LEU A 456 -23.69 7.65 25.89
C LEU A 456 -22.95 8.93 26.28
N ILE A 457 -21.96 9.35 25.48
CA ILE A 457 -21.29 10.66 25.64
C ILE A 457 -22.31 11.79 25.50
N GLY A 458 -23.19 11.74 24.48
CA GLY A 458 -24.26 12.72 24.29
C GLY A 458 -25.24 12.81 25.46
N GLN A 459 -25.47 11.71 26.17
CA GLN A 459 -26.29 11.68 27.40
C GLN A 459 -25.56 12.14 28.67
N GLY A 460 -24.24 12.36 28.60
CA GLY A 460 -23.44 12.73 29.77
C GLY A 460 -23.09 11.55 30.68
N ILE A 461 -23.17 10.31 30.17
CA ILE A 461 -22.93 9.10 30.94
C ILE A 461 -21.46 8.72 30.86
N LEU A 462 -20.80 8.61 32.02
CA LEU A 462 -19.40 8.15 32.15
C LEU A 462 -18.45 8.79 31.11
N LEU A 463 -18.53 10.12 30.93
CA LEU A 463 -17.92 10.86 29.81
C LEU A 463 -16.47 10.48 29.53
N THR A 464 -15.59 10.54 30.53
CA THR A 464 -14.16 10.24 30.37
C THR A 464 -13.92 8.80 29.93
N ARG A 465 -14.66 7.85 30.52
CA ARG A 465 -14.55 6.42 30.19
C ARG A 465 -15.04 6.14 28.78
N ASN A 466 -16.22 6.65 28.41
CA ASN A 466 -16.79 6.44 27.08
C ASN A 466 -15.99 7.15 26.00
N LYS A 467 -15.41 8.33 26.26
CA LYS A 467 -14.52 9.01 25.32
C LYS A 467 -13.22 8.23 25.09
N ALA A 468 -12.62 7.67 26.15
CA ALA A 468 -11.45 6.80 26.02
C ALA A 468 -11.78 5.52 25.23
N ALA A 469 -12.89 4.86 25.57
CA ALA A 469 -13.35 3.65 24.88
C ALA A 469 -13.71 3.93 23.41
N LEU A 470 -14.30 5.10 23.10
CA LEU A 470 -14.58 5.55 21.73
C LEU A 470 -13.32 5.68 20.91
N LYS A 471 -12.28 6.30 21.47
CA LYS A 471 -10.98 6.44 20.81
C LYS A 471 -10.34 5.07 20.54
N GLU A 472 -10.34 4.20 21.54
CA GLU A 472 -9.78 2.84 21.41
C GLU A 472 -10.53 2.01 20.38
N THR A 473 -11.86 1.97 20.46
CA THR A 473 -12.71 1.19 19.55
C THR A 473 -12.57 1.69 18.11
N LYS A 474 -12.50 3.00 17.90
CA LYS A 474 -12.22 3.60 16.58
C LYS A 474 -10.89 3.10 16.01
N LEU A 475 -9.82 3.14 16.81
CA LEU A 475 -8.50 2.71 16.36
C LEU A 475 -8.46 1.20 16.06
N MET A 476 -9.12 0.39 16.88
CA MET A 476 -9.25 -1.05 16.65
C MET A 476 -10.01 -1.35 15.35
N PHE A 477 -11.11 -0.64 15.09
CA PHE A 477 -11.84 -0.76 13.83
C PHE A 477 -10.94 -0.40 12.65
N GLU A 478 -10.31 0.79 12.65
CA GLU A 478 -9.45 1.26 11.56
C GLU A 478 -8.28 0.30 11.29
N ALA A 479 -7.61 -0.17 12.34
CA ALA A 479 -6.50 -1.11 12.21
C ALA A 479 -6.95 -2.47 11.67
N SER A 480 -8.09 -2.99 12.16
CA SER A 480 -8.64 -4.26 11.69
C SER A 480 -9.16 -4.19 10.25
N HIS A 481 -9.79 -3.08 9.85
CA HIS A 481 -10.29 -2.85 8.50
C HIS A 481 -9.16 -2.84 7.48
N HIS A 482 -8.11 -2.07 7.78
CA HIS A 482 -6.89 -2.04 6.96
C HIS A 482 -6.19 -3.40 6.92
N GLY A 483 -6.04 -4.07 8.07
CA GLY A 483 -5.35 -5.36 8.16
C GLY A 483 -6.08 -6.52 7.46
N ILE A 484 -7.40 -6.47 7.31
CA ILE A 484 -8.14 -7.44 6.51
C ILE A 484 -7.88 -7.24 5.01
N ILE A 485 -7.83 -5.99 4.55
CA ILE A 485 -7.70 -5.68 3.13
C ILE A 485 -6.25 -5.89 2.66
N GLU A 486 -5.30 -5.26 3.34
CA GLU A 486 -3.89 -5.24 2.93
C GLU A 486 -3.09 -6.42 3.50
N GLY A 487 -3.70 -7.22 4.38
CA GLY A 487 -3.04 -8.31 5.07
C GLY A 487 -2.09 -7.84 6.18
N VAL A 488 -1.80 -8.76 7.11
CA VAL A 488 -0.83 -8.55 8.20
C VAL A 488 -0.03 -9.85 8.36
N PRO A 489 1.05 -10.05 7.59
CA PRO A 489 1.76 -11.33 7.53
C PRO A 489 2.26 -11.84 8.88
N PHE A 490 2.77 -10.95 9.74
CA PHE A 490 3.24 -11.33 11.08
C PHE A 490 2.11 -11.80 12.02
N ALA A 491 0.87 -11.37 11.75
CA ALA A 491 -0.32 -11.79 12.49
C ALA A 491 -1.01 -12.99 11.84
N GLY A 492 -0.48 -13.51 10.73
CA GLY A 492 -1.08 -14.60 9.96
C GLY A 492 -2.33 -14.19 9.17
N LEU A 493 -2.51 -12.88 8.92
CA LEU A 493 -3.60 -12.38 8.06
C LEU A 493 -3.11 -12.25 6.62
N PRO A 494 -3.67 -13.00 5.66
CA PRO A 494 -3.33 -12.84 4.26
C PRO A 494 -3.92 -11.55 3.69
N VAL A 495 -3.35 -11.08 2.58
CA VAL A 495 -3.94 -10.00 1.76
C VAL A 495 -5.29 -10.47 1.21
N LEU A 496 -6.28 -9.58 1.14
CA LEU A 496 -7.56 -9.92 0.53
C LEU A 496 -7.44 -9.97 -0.99
N THR A 497 -7.73 -11.15 -1.56
CA THR A 497 -7.60 -11.39 -3.01
C THR A 497 -8.94 -11.48 -3.74
N SER A 498 -10.03 -11.83 -3.05
CA SER A 498 -11.35 -11.97 -3.67
C SER A 498 -11.90 -10.62 -4.12
N MET A 499 -12.21 -10.48 -5.42
CA MET A 499 -12.84 -9.30 -6.00
C MET A 499 -14.15 -8.95 -5.29
N CYS A 500 -15.00 -9.93 -5.00
CA CYS A 500 -16.30 -9.70 -4.37
C CYS A 500 -16.16 -9.19 -2.95
N THR A 501 -15.25 -9.79 -2.19
CA THR A 501 -15.00 -9.36 -0.82
C THR A 501 -14.36 -7.98 -0.81
N LEU A 502 -13.44 -7.66 -1.73
CA LEU A 502 -12.87 -6.31 -1.89
C LEU A 502 -13.95 -5.27 -2.23
N HIS A 503 -14.83 -5.57 -3.18
CA HIS A 503 -15.96 -4.71 -3.53
C HIS A 503 -16.83 -4.41 -2.32
N GLN A 504 -17.20 -5.44 -1.54
CA GLN A 504 -18.02 -5.24 -0.35
C GLN A 504 -17.28 -4.47 0.75
N MET A 505 -15.98 -4.73 0.94
CA MET A 505 -15.16 -3.96 1.87
C MET A 505 -15.04 -2.49 1.45
N SER A 506 -15.16 -2.19 0.16
CA SER A 506 -15.22 -0.82 -0.36
C SER A 506 -16.49 -0.07 0.09
N GLU A 507 -17.63 -0.77 0.20
CA GLU A 507 -18.87 -0.20 0.75
C GLU A 507 -18.68 0.17 2.22
N VAL A 508 -18.05 -0.72 2.98
CA VAL A 508 -17.71 -0.48 4.38
C VAL A 508 -16.79 0.75 4.49
N THR A 509 -15.75 0.84 3.66
CA THR A 509 -14.86 2.02 3.58
C THR A 509 -15.66 3.29 3.27
N TYR A 510 -16.59 3.24 2.32
CA TYR A 510 -17.41 4.38 1.90
C TYR A 510 -18.27 4.90 3.05
N TYR A 511 -19.12 4.06 3.64
CA TYR A 511 -19.97 4.49 4.74
C TYR A 511 -19.16 4.94 5.97
N TYR A 512 -18.04 4.26 6.25
CA TYR A 512 -17.16 4.66 7.34
C TYR A 512 -16.48 6.02 7.07
N SER A 513 -16.17 6.35 5.81
CA SER A 513 -15.58 7.66 5.45
C SER A 513 -16.51 8.84 5.76
N SER A 514 -17.83 8.64 5.65
CA SER A 514 -18.84 9.64 6.06
C SER A 514 -19.07 9.64 7.57
N PHE A 515 -18.93 8.49 8.22
CA PHE A 515 -19.11 8.33 9.67
C PHE A 515 -17.94 8.90 10.50
N ARG A 516 -16.70 8.68 10.03
CA ARG A 516 -15.45 9.00 10.72
C ARG A 516 -15.28 10.47 11.12
N PRO A 517 -15.63 11.48 10.29
CA PRO A 517 -15.50 12.89 10.67
C PRO A 517 -16.31 13.28 11.91
N MET A 518 -17.53 12.75 12.07
CA MET A 518 -18.37 13.01 13.24
C MET A 518 -17.74 12.48 14.53
N ILE A 519 -17.18 11.27 14.47
CA ILE A 519 -16.49 10.65 15.60
C ILE A 519 -15.23 11.46 15.96
N ASN A 520 -14.47 11.91 14.95
CA ASN A 520 -13.33 12.79 15.18
C ASN A 520 -13.73 14.12 15.82
N GLU A 521 -14.87 14.71 15.43
CA GLU A 521 -15.37 15.94 16.03
C GLU A 521 -15.65 15.78 17.53
N ILE A 522 -16.31 14.67 17.93
CA ILE A 522 -16.56 14.33 19.34
C ILE A 522 -15.23 14.13 20.10
N LEU A 523 -14.28 13.41 19.51
CA LEU A 523 -13.00 13.10 20.15
C LEU A 523 -12.10 14.33 20.29
N ASN A 524 -12.11 15.23 19.30
CA ASN A 524 -11.26 16.43 19.23
C ASN A 524 -11.78 17.59 20.09
N ALA A 525 -13.01 17.52 20.61
CA ALA A 525 -13.52 18.51 21.55
C ALA A 525 -12.62 18.63 22.79
N HIS A 526 -12.29 19.87 23.17
CA HIS A 526 -11.27 20.20 24.17
C HIS A 526 -11.66 19.81 25.60
N THR A 527 -12.96 19.79 25.93
CA THR A 527 -13.48 19.41 27.25
C THR A 527 -14.50 18.27 27.15
N ALA A 528 -14.76 17.60 28.27
CA ALA A 528 -15.74 16.51 28.34
C ALA A 528 -17.16 17.03 28.05
N GLU A 529 -17.49 18.23 28.52
CA GLU A 529 -18.78 18.90 28.31
C GLU A 529 -18.96 19.31 26.84
N SER A 530 -17.89 19.81 26.20
CA SER A 530 -17.92 20.12 24.77
C SER A 530 -18.06 18.85 23.92
N SER A 531 -17.45 17.75 24.36
CA SER A 531 -17.61 16.43 23.71
C SER A 531 -19.06 15.93 23.85
N GLN A 532 -19.67 16.11 25.01
CA GLN A 532 -21.08 15.79 25.26
C GLN A 532 -22.01 16.58 24.33
N GLU A 533 -21.86 17.90 24.27
CA GLU A 533 -22.74 18.74 23.45
C GLU A 533 -22.61 18.40 21.96
N THR A 534 -21.38 18.19 21.50
CA THR A 534 -21.09 17.77 20.12
C THR A 534 -21.73 16.43 19.81
N ALA A 535 -21.57 15.44 20.70
CA ALA A 535 -22.16 14.12 20.53
C ALA A 535 -23.69 14.15 20.56
N ARG A 536 -24.30 14.97 21.43
CA ARG A 536 -25.76 15.15 21.48
C ARG A 536 -26.30 15.75 20.18
N ARG A 537 -25.61 16.76 19.62
CA ARG A 537 -25.99 17.37 18.35
C ARG A 537 -25.88 16.40 17.18
N LEU A 538 -24.85 15.56 17.16
CA LEU A 538 -24.58 14.61 16.07
C LEU A 538 -25.36 13.29 16.20
N ALA A 539 -26.00 13.02 17.35
CA ALA A 539 -26.66 11.74 17.64
C ALA A 539 -27.63 11.25 16.55
N PRO A 540 -28.51 12.08 15.95
CA PRO A 540 -29.38 11.62 14.86
C PRO A 540 -28.60 11.18 13.61
N GLN A 541 -27.61 11.97 13.19
CA GLN A 541 -26.80 11.65 12.01
C GLN A 541 -25.95 10.38 12.21
N ILE A 542 -25.43 10.19 13.43
CA ILE A 542 -24.71 8.98 13.82
C ILE A 542 -25.65 7.77 13.76
N ALA A 543 -26.89 7.89 14.25
CA ALA A 543 -27.87 6.80 14.20
C ALA A 543 -28.21 6.42 12.75
N ASP A 544 -28.52 7.41 11.90
CA ASP A 544 -28.89 7.21 10.49
C ASP A 544 -27.79 6.54 9.68
N LEU A 545 -26.52 6.92 9.90
CA LEU A 545 -25.37 6.36 9.17
C LEU A 545 -24.88 5.03 9.72
N THR A 546 -25.23 4.68 10.96
CA THR A 546 -24.79 3.41 11.58
C THR A 546 -25.42 2.20 10.90
N GLU A 547 -26.69 2.28 10.51
CA GLU A 547 -27.41 1.15 9.92
C GLU A 547 -26.85 0.68 8.57
N PRO A 548 -26.69 1.55 7.54
CA PRO A 548 -26.11 1.12 6.27
C PRO A 548 -24.64 0.65 6.41
N LEU A 549 -23.86 1.29 7.28
CA LEU A 549 -22.49 0.85 7.58
C LEU A 549 -22.47 -0.54 8.22
N PHE A 550 -23.38 -0.80 9.15
CA PHE A 550 -23.52 -2.09 9.80
C PHE A 550 -23.95 -3.17 8.81
N GLN A 551 -24.94 -2.88 7.95
CA GLN A 551 -25.44 -3.81 6.95
C GLN A 551 -24.34 -4.18 5.94
N ALA A 552 -23.60 -3.19 5.44
CA ALA A 552 -22.45 -3.42 4.55
C ALA A 552 -21.40 -4.35 5.20
N MET A 553 -21.17 -4.21 6.52
CA MET A 553 -20.25 -5.08 7.27
C MET A 553 -20.81 -6.50 7.48
N VAL A 554 -22.12 -6.66 7.67
CA VAL A 554 -22.76 -7.99 7.78
C VAL A 554 -22.56 -8.76 6.48
N GLU A 555 -22.86 -8.14 5.35
CA GLU A 555 -22.64 -8.71 4.01
C GLU A 555 -21.17 -9.04 3.76
N ALA A 556 -20.24 -8.19 4.20
CA ALA A 556 -18.79 -8.48 4.11
C ALA A 556 -18.41 -9.74 4.89
N VAL A 557 -18.94 -9.91 6.12
CA VAL A 557 -18.67 -11.10 6.95
C VAL A 557 -19.22 -12.37 6.29
N GLU A 558 -20.38 -12.30 5.63
CA GLU A 558 -20.94 -13.44 4.89
C GLU A 558 -20.03 -13.87 3.74
N LEU A 559 -19.47 -12.93 2.98
CA LEU A 559 -18.49 -13.20 1.92
C LEU A 559 -17.18 -13.82 2.43
N PHE A 560 -16.80 -13.60 3.69
CA PHE A 560 -15.66 -14.29 4.32
C PHE A 560 -15.98 -15.73 4.75
N ASN A 561 -17.26 -16.08 4.86
CA ASN A 561 -17.72 -17.41 5.24
C ASN A 561 -18.06 -18.29 4.03
N GLU A 562 -18.55 -17.69 2.94
CA GLU A 562 -18.96 -18.38 1.72
C GLU A 562 -18.00 -18.05 0.57
N ALA A 563 -17.20 -19.02 0.13
CA ALA A 563 -16.20 -18.84 -0.93
C ALA A 563 -16.79 -18.61 -2.34
N SER A 564 -18.10 -18.42 -2.50
CA SER A 564 -18.79 -18.67 -3.78
C SER A 564 -19.87 -17.68 -4.21
N GLN A 565 -20.02 -16.51 -3.60
CA GLN A 565 -20.93 -15.51 -4.17
C GLN A 565 -20.32 -14.89 -5.42
N ALA A 566 -20.88 -15.23 -6.58
CA ALA A 566 -20.60 -14.56 -7.84
C ALA A 566 -21.15 -13.13 -7.76
N CYS A 567 -20.27 -12.16 -7.57
CA CYS A 567 -20.58 -10.76 -7.81
C CYS A 567 -20.18 -10.43 -9.25
N GLU A 568 -21.01 -9.66 -9.95
CA GLU A 568 -20.74 -9.21 -11.32
C GLU A 568 -20.59 -7.67 -11.36
N PRO A 569 -19.58 -7.09 -10.68
CA PRO A 569 -19.42 -5.63 -10.58
C PRO A 569 -19.29 -4.99 -11.97
N MET A 570 -18.62 -5.66 -12.92
CA MET A 570 -18.48 -5.21 -14.31
C MET A 570 -19.82 -4.87 -15.01
N SER A 571 -20.88 -5.64 -14.71
CA SER A 571 -22.20 -5.45 -15.34
C SER A 571 -22.90 -4.17 -14.87
N SER A 572 -22.54 -3.68 -13.69
CA SER A 572 -23.13 -2.51 -13.05
C SER A 572 -22.38 -1.20 -13.33
N MET A 573 -21.19 -1.28 -13.93
CA MET A 573 -20.33 -0.12 -14.19
C MET A 573 -20.83 0.73 -15.35
N THR A 574 -20.95 2.03 -15.12
CA THR A 574 -21.29 3.03 -16.13
C THR A 574 -20.06 3.49 -16.92
N ASP A 575 -20.26 4.15 -18.07
CA ASP A 575 -19.17 4.77 -18.85
C ASP A 575 -18.33 5.75 -18.01
N SER A 576 -18.96 6.42 -17.04
CA SER A 576 -18.29 7.31 -16.10
C SER A 576 -17.37 6.53 -15.14
N ASP A 577 -17.81 5.37 -14.68
CA ASP A 577 -17.03 4.51 -13.78
C ASP A 577 -15.79 3.98 -14.51
N TRP A 578 -15.96 3.49 -15.73
CA TRP A 578 -14.84 3.07 -16.59
C TRP A 578 -13.85 4.21 -16.85
N ARG A 579 -14.36 5.40 -17.18
CA ARG A 579 -13.52 6.59 -17.38
C ARG A 579 -12.73 6.93 -16.12
N SER A 580 -13.37 6.92 -14.96
CA SER A 580 -12.74 7.24 -13.67
C SER A 580 -11.65 6.24 -13.31
N PHE A 581 -11.93 4.94 -13.44
CA PHE A 581 -10.96 3.88 -13.14
C PHE A 581 -9.73 3.94 -14.07
N LEU A 582 -9.94 4.02 -15.38
CA LEU A 582 -8.84 4.10 -16.36
C LEU A 582 -8.02 5.39 -16.22
N THR A 583 -8.66 6.52 -15.95
CA THR A 583 -7.95 7.79 -15.70
C THR A 583 -7.10 7.69 -14.43
N THR A 584 -7.62 7.06 -13.37
CA THR A 584 -6.89 6.84 -12.11
C THR A 584 -5.68 5.93 -12.31
N LEU A 585 -5.84 4.85 -13.09
CA LEU A 585 -4.74 3.97 -13.45
C LEU A 585 -3.67 4.66 -14.31
N GLY A 586 -4.09 5.49 -15.28
CA GLY A 586 -3.19 6.33 -16.07
C GLY A 586 -2.39 7.32 -15.22
N ARG A 587 -3.05 7.94 -14.21
CA ARG A 587 -2.38 8.81 -13.23
C ARG A 587 -1.36 8.04 -12.39
N LEU A 588 -1.67 6.82 -11.96
CA LEU A 588 -0.73 5.99 -11.21
C LEU A 588 0.53 5.67 -12.05
N ARG A 589 0.37 5.27 -13.33
CA ARG A 589 1.49 5.05 -14.26
C ARG A 589 2.38 6.28 -14.39
N LEU A 590 1.79 7.46 -14.57
CA LEU A 590 2.53 8.73 -14.66
C LEU A 590 3.26 9.04 -13.35
N GLN A 591 2.56 8.92 -12.21
CA GLN A 591 3.12 9.25 -10.89
C GLN A 591 4.36 8.41 -10.59
N THR A 592 4.34 7.11 -10.87
CA THR A 592 5.50 6.22 -10.70
C THR A 592 6.70 6.70 -11.52
N GLN A 593 6.49 7.12 -12.77
CA GLN A 593 7.59 7.62 -13.62
C GLN A 593 8.11 8.98 -13.17
N GLN A 594 7.24 9.87 -12.69
CA GLN A 594 7.65 11.16 -12.12
C GLN A 594 8.52 10.98 -10.86
N ILE A 595 8.16 10.05 -9.97
CA ILE A 595 8.95 9.77 -8.77
C ILE A 595 10.36 9.30 -9.14
N SER A 596 10.48 8.39 -10.10
CA SER A 596 11.79 7.91 -10.59
C SER A 596 12.58 9.03 -11.30
N GLN A 597 11.90 9.90 -12.06
CA GLN A 597 12.50 11.11 -12.64
C GLN A 597 13.05 12.05 -11.56
N TYR A 598 12.31 12.33 -10.48
CA TYR A 598 12.79 13.16 -9.37
C TYR A 598 13.94 12.49 -8.61
N PHE A 599 13.89 11.18 -8.44
CA PHE A 599 15.00 10.42 -7.88
C PHE A 599 16.29 10.60 -8.69
N MET A 600 16.21 10.60 -10.02
CA MET A 600 17.38 10.87 -10.87
C MET A 600 17.95 12.28 -10.70
N GLN A 601 17.10 13.28 -10.41
CA GLN A 601 17.59 14.63 -10.09
C GLN A 601 18.43 14.62 -8.81
N VAL A 602 17.95 13.92 -7.77
CA VAL A 602 18.70 13.72 -6.52
C VAL A 602 20.04 13.02 -6.80
N ALA A 603 20.04 11.95 -7.58
CA ALA A 603 21.24 11.19 -7.91
C ALA A 603 22.29 12.01 -8.67
N LEU A 604 21.84 12.92 -9.56
CA LEU A 604 22.71 13.83 -10.30
C LEU A 604 23.10 15.10 -9.53
N GLY A 605 22.64 15.25 -8.28
CA GLY A 605 22.93 16.42 -7.44
C GLY A 605 22.19 17.69 -7.86
N SER A 606 21.11 17.58 -8.64
CA SER A 606 20.28 18.69 -9.09
C SER A 606 18.97 18.76 -8.31
N HIS A 607 18.52 19.96 -7.91
CA HIS A 607 17.24 20.18 -7.21
C HIS A 607 16.98 19.18 -6.05
N VAL A 608 18.02 18.84 -5.28
CA VAL A 608 18.02 17.72 -4.34
C VAL A 608 16.91 17.85 -3.29
N HIS A 609 16.80 19.01 -2.64
CA HIS A 609 15.84 19.22 -1.56
C HIS A 609 14.39 19.18 -2.07
N THR A 610 14.08 19.87 -3.16
CA THR A 610 12.74 19.87 -3.76
C THR A 610 12.37 18.48 -4.27
N SER A 611 13.29 17.79 -4.95
CA SER A 611 13.07 16.43 -5.45
C SER A 611 12.83 15.41 -4.34
N LYS A 612 13.55 15.47 -3.20
CA LYS A 612 13.28 14.59 -2.04
C LYS A 612 11.87 14.80 -1.47
N VAL A 613 11.38 16.03 -1.45
CA VAL A 613 9.98 16.33 -1.05
C VAL A 613 9.00 15.75 -2.06
N GLU A 614 9.20 16.00 -3.35
CA GLU A 614 8.33 15.48 -4.42
C GLU A 614 8.29 13.94 -4.46
N ILE A 615 9.42 13.26 -4.19
CA ILE A 615 9.45 11.79 -4.05
C ILE A 615 8.57 11.36 -2.88
N THR A 616 8.72 11.98 -1.70
CA THR A 616 7.96 11.60 -0.50
C THR A 616 6.45 11.82 -0.69
N VAL A 617 6.07 12.99 -1.23
CA VAL A 617 4.67 13.32 -1.54
C VAL A 617 4.14 12.39 -2.63
N GLY A 618 4.92 12.17 -3.68
CA GLY A 618 4.54 11.32 -4.80
C GLY A 618 4.35 9.86 -4.40
N MET A 619 5.21 9.32 -3.53
CA MET A 619 5.07 7.95 -3.00
C MET A 619 3.78 7.78 -2.21
N SER A 620 3.44 8.75 -1.35
CA SER A 620 2.18 8.75 -0.61
C SER A 620 0.98 8.81 -1.57
N ALA A 621 1.03 9.68 -2.58
CA ALA A 621 -0.01 9.80 -3.59
C ALA A 621 -0.18 8.52 -4.43
N ALA A 622 0.92 7.88 -4.84
CA ALA A 622 0.90 6.64 -5.62
C ALA A 622 0.34 5.46 -4.79
N ALA A 623 0.75 5.33 -3.53
CA ALA A 623 0.18 4.33 -2.62
C ALA A 623 -1.34 4.52 -2.44
N GLN A 624 -1.79 5.78 -2.30
CA GLN A 624 -3.20 6.10 -2.19
C GLN A 624 -3.98 5.80 -3.47
N LEU A 625 -3.42 6.09 -4.65
CA LEU A 625 -4.03 5.77 -5.96
C LEU A 625 -4.16 4.26 -6.14
N LEU A 626 -3.10 3.50 -5.85
CA LEU A 626 -3.09 2.05 -5.93
C LEU A 626 -4.15 1.43 -5.00
N ARG A 627 -4.24 1.92 -3.76
CA ARG A 627 -5.29 1.51 -2.83
C ARG A 627 -6.69 1.86 -3.34
N SER A 628 -6.86 3.04 -3.94
CA SER A 628 -8.13 3.44 -4.56
C SER A 628 -8.55 2.53 -5.70
N LEU A 629 -7.57 1.99 -6.45
CA LEU A 629 -7.82 1.06 -7.54
C LEU A 629 -8.12 -0.36 -7.03
N LEU A 630 -7.46 -0.82 -5.95
CA LEU A 630 -7.67 -2.14 -5.36
C LEU A 630 -9.02 -2.25 -4.63
N GLU A 631 -9.34 -1.28 -3.78
CA GLU A 631 -10.58 -1.27 -3.02
C GLU A 631 -11.74 -0.66 -3.82
N GLY A 632 -11.47 0.36 -4.63
CA GLY A 632 -12.49 1.32 -5.06
C GLY A 632 -12.63 2.47 -4.06
N ARG A 633 -13.11 3.62 -4.54
CA ARG A 633 -13.44 4.78 -3.71
C ARG A 633 -14.66 5.52 -4.26
N LYS A 634 -15.85 5.09 -3.84
CA LYS A 634 -17.13 5.70 -4.22
C LYS A 634 -17.23 7.19 -3.94
N ALA A 635 -16.65 7.68 -2.84
CA ALA A 635 -16.65 9.10 -2.50
C ALA A 635 -15.93 9.98 -3.55
N GLU A 636 -14.96 9.41 -4.28
CA GLU A 636 -14.24 10.07 -5.38
C GLU A 636 -14.74 9.62 -6.76
N GLY A 637 -15.82 8.81 -6.81
CA GLY A 637 -16.34 8.23 -8.05
C GLY A 637 -15.39 7.20 -8.69
N ILE A 638 -14.50 6.57 -7.92
CA ILE A 638 -13.61 5.51 -8.39
C ILE A 638 -14.29 4.17 -8.06
N PRO A 639 -14.64 3.33 -9.06
CA PRO A 639 -15.25 2.04 -8.81
C PRO A 639 -14.20 1.03 -8.29
N SER A 640 -14.66 -0.09 -7.73
CA SER A 640 -13.80 -1.24 -7.44
C SER A 640 -13.32 -1.89 -8.76
N PRO A 641 -12.30 -2.77 -8.72
CA PRO A 641 -11.88 -3.54 -9.88
C PRO A 641 -13.03 -4.28 -10.58
N PRO A 642 -13.06 -4.30 -11.93
CA PRO A 642 -14.15 -4.90 -12.69
C PRO A 642 -14.10 -6.44 -12.76
N THR A 643 -12.91 -7.04 -12.67
CA THR A 643 -12.70 -8.50 -12.77
C THR A 643 -11.68 -8.99 -11.76
N GLN A 644 -11.71 -10.29 -11.48
CA GLN A 644 -10.68 -10.97 -10.68
C GLN A 644 -9.29 -10.84 -11.32
N ASP A 645 -9.18 -10.95 -12.65
CA ASP A 645 -7.90 -10.78 -13.35
C ASP A 645 -7.30 -9.39 -13.11
N VAL A 646 -8.12 -8.34 -13.07
CA VAL A 646 -7.66 -6.98 -12.76
C VAL A 646 -7.20 -6.88 -11.31
N VAL A 647 -7.89 -7.53 -10.36
CA VAL A 647 -7.46 -7.60 -8.95
C VAL A 647 -6.10 -8.29 -8.84
N ASP A 648 -5.93 -9.46 -9.43
CA ASP A 648 -4.70 -10.25 -9.35
C ASP A 648 -3.50 -9.48 -9.93
N GLN A 649 -3.72 -8.78 -11.05
CA GLN A 649 -2.70 -7.98 -11.71
C GLN A 649 -2.40 -6.67 -10.94
N LEU A 650 -3.38 -6.08 -10.25
CA LEU A 650 -3.18 -4.94 -9.33
C LEU A 650 -2.41 -5.34 -8.08
N LEU A 651 -2.68 -6.52 -7.51
CA LEU A 651 -1.93 -7.06 -6.37
C LEU A 651 -0.46 -7.32 -6.74
N THR A 652 -0.21 -7.89 -7.91
CA THR A 652 1.14 -8.03 -8.48
C THR A 652 1.82 -6.66 -8.63
N SER A 653 1.07 -5.66 -9.13
CA SER A 653 1.58 -4.29 -9.24
C SER A 653 1.87 -3.65 -7.88
N SER A 654 1.11 -4.03 -6.84
CA SER A 654 1.30 -3.58 -5.46
C SER A 654 2.57 -4.14 -4.83
N GLU A 655 2.90 -5.40 -5.11
CA GLU A 655 4.16 -6.01 -4.68
C GLU A 655 5.36 -5.32 -5.34
N ALA A 656 5.29 -5.11 -6.67
CA ALA A 656 6.31 -4.37 -7.42
C ALA A 656 6.47 -2.93 -6.88
N TRP A 657 5.35 -2.24 -6.59
CA TRP A 657 5.36 -0.91 -6.00
C TRP A 657 6.02 -0.90 -4.61
N THR A 658 5.73 -1.88 -3.77
CA THR A 658 6.30 -2.00 -2.42
C THR A 658 7.82 -2.16 -2.47
N ALA A 659 8.35 -2.94 -3.42
CA ALA A 659 9.78 -3.07 -3.64
C ALA A 659 10.42 -1.73 -4.05
N LEU A 660 9.84 -1.03 -5.04
CA LEU A 660 10.30 0.29 -5.47
C LEU A 660 10.24 1.33 -4.34
N ALA A 661 9.14 1.39 -3.61
CA ALA A 661 8.93 2.31 -2.50
C ALA A 661 9.95 2.08 -1.37
N THR A 662 10.31 0.82 -1.10
CA THR A 662 11.33 0.48 -0.10
C THR A 662 12.70 1.02 -0.51
N GLU A 663 13.11 0.80 -1.77
CA GLU A 663 14.40 1.29 -2.28
C GLU A 663 14.43 2.83 -2.33
N LEU A 664 13.36 3.47 -2.80
CA LEU A 664 13.23 4.93 -2.80
C LEU A 664 13.31 5.52 -1.39
N THR A 665 12.62 4.91 -0.42
CA THR A 665 12.66 5.34 0.99
C THR A 665 14.09 5.28 1.51
N SER A 666 14.79 4.17 1.26
CA SER A 666 16.20 4.02 1.64
C SER A 666 17.05 5.12 1.01
N ALA A 667 16.90 5.34 -0.29
CA ALA A 667 17.73 6.28 -1.02
C ALA A 667 17.43 7.76 -0.70
N THR A 668 16.19 8.11 -0.33
CA THR A 668 15.87 9.48 0.11
C THR A 668 16.47 9.82 1.48
N HIS A 669 16.61 8.82 2.36
CA HIS A 669 17.21 9.00 3.69
C HIS A 669 18.74 8.88 3.67
N ALA A 670 19.32 8.33 2.61
CA ALA A 670 20.77 8.25 2.45
C ALA A 670 21.41 9.64 2.31
N GLU A 671 22.60 9.80 2.91
CA GLU A 671 23.45 10.98 2.73
C GLU A 671 24.05 11.02 1.31
N VAL A 672 24.36 9.84 0.75
CA VAL A 672 24.92 9.68 -0.60
C VAL A 672 24.12 8.63 -1.36
N VAL A 673 23.66 8.98 -2.57
CA VAL A 673 23.00 8.05 -3.48
C VAL A 673 24.06 7.26 -4.24
N THR A 674 24.10 5.94 -4.02
CA THR A 674 25.10 5.06 -4.65
C THR A 674 24.66 4.62 -6.05
N PRO A 675 25.58 4.24 -6.96
CA PRO A 675 25.22 3.70 -8.26
C PRO A 675 24.32 2.46 -8.19
N ILE A 676 24.48 1.62 -7.16
CA ILE A 676 23.64 0.43 -6.94
C ILE A 676 22.19 0.83 -6.65
N MET A 677 21.97 1.88 -5.85
CA MET A 677 20.63 2.40 -5.59
C MET A 677 20.00 2.94 -6.88
N VAL A 678 20.79 3.61 -7.72
CA VAL A 678 20.31 4.13 -9.01
C VAL A 678 19.88 3.01 -9.95
N ASP A 679 20.72 1.98 -10.10
CA ASP A 679 20.44 0.81 -10.92
C ASP A 679 19.17 0.08 -10.44
N ARG A 680 19.03 -0.13 -9.12
CA ARG A 680 17.83 -0.75 -8.53
C ARG A 680 16.56 0.06 -8.72
N VAL A 681 16.60 1.37 -8.50
CA VAL A 681 15.42 2.23 -8.70
C VAL A 681 15.04 2.26 -10.18
N ALA A 682 16.01 2.28 -11.10
CA ALA A 682 15.74 2.20 -12.53
C ALA A 682 14.99 0.91 -12.88
N LEU A 683 15.52 -0.24 -12.48
CA LEU A 683 14.93 -1.56 -12.73
C LEU A 683 13.53 -1.70 -12.12
N LEU A 684 13.39 -1.41 -10.82
CA LEU A 684 12.11 -1.52 -10.12
C LEU A 684 11.05 -0.55 -10.68
N SER A 685 11.46 0.62 -11.15
CA SER A 685 10.53 1.58 -11.78
C SER A 685 9.98 1.10 -13.13
N GLU A 686 10.76 0.32 -13.88
CA GLU A 686 10.30 -0.32 -15.13
C GLU A 686 9.42 -1.54 -14.83
N ASP A 687 9.76 -2.34 -13.82
CA ASP A 687 8.91 -3.47 -13.39
C ASP A 687 7.52 -3.00 -12.98
N VAL A 688 7.41 -1.93 -12.17
CA VAL A 688 6.11 -1.35 -11.82
C VAL A 688 5.36 -0.86 -13.05
N LEU A 689 6.03 -0.16 -13.98
CA LEU A 689 5.38 0.32 -15.21
C LEU A 689 4.87 -0.82 -16.08
N LYS A 690 5.63 -1.91 -16.18
CA LYS A 690 5.26 -3.12 -16.93
C LYS A 690 4.01 -3.76 -16.33
N GLU A 691 3.98 -3.99 -15.02
CA GLU A 691 2.81 -4.58 -14.36
C GLU A 691 1.58 -3.66 -14.45
N LEU A 692 1.73 -2.34 -14.25
CA LEU A 692 0.65 -1.38 -14.44
C LEU A 692 0.15 -1.29 -15.89
N SER A 693 1.02 -1.52 -16.87
CA SER A 693 0.62 -1.57 -18.29
C SER A 693 -0.23 -2.81 -18.58
N LYS A 694 0.09 -3.97 -17.97
CA LYS A 694 -0.76 -5.16 -18.04
C LYS A 694 -2.13 -4.94 -17.38
N VAL A 695 -2.18 -4.23 -16.24
CA VAL A 695 -3.46 -3.84 -15.61
C VAL A 695 -4.27 -3.01 -16.61
N MET A 696 -3.64 -2.03 -17.27
CA MET A 696 -4.30 -1.16 -18.23
C MET A 696 -4.86 -1.96 -19.41
N ASP A 697 -4.05 -2.84 -20.01
CA ASP A 697 -4.48 -3.69 -21.13
C ASP A 697 -5.68 -4.56 -20.75
N THR A 698 -5.60 -5.23 -19.60
CA THR A 698 -6.68 -6.09 -19.08
C THR A 698 -7.96 -5.30 -18.81
N THR A 699 -7.83 -4.10 -18.24
CA THR A 699 -8.96 -3.22 -17.93
C THR A 699 -9.59 -2.66 -19.21
N VAL A 700 -8.79 -2.25 -20.20
CA VAL A 700 -9.29 -1.77 -21.49
C VAL A 700 -10.04 -2.88 -22.22
N GLN A 701 -9.53 -4.11 -22.22
CA GLN A 701 -10.23 -5.26 -22.80
C GLN A 701 -11.58 -5.50 -22.13
N ALA A 702 -11.64 -5.48 -20.79
CA ALA A 702 -12.89 -5.61 -20.05
C ALA A 702 -13.87 -4.47 -20.37
N ALA A 703 -13.38 -3.22 -20.44
CA ALA A 703 -14.18 -2.05 -20.76
C ALA A 703 -14.78 -2.13 -22.17
N VAL A 704 -14.00 -2.55 -23.18
CA VAL A 704 -14.47 -2.68 -24.56
C VAL A 704 -15.61 -3.70 -24.69
N VAL A 705 -15.58 -4.77 -23.88
CA VAL A 705 -16.63 -5.80 -23.88
C VAL A 705 -17.89 -5.31 -23.17
N SER A 706 -17.75 -4.68 -21.99
CA SER A 706 -18.89 -4.26 -21.17
C SER A 706 -19.51 -2.94 -21.61
N SER A 707 -18.70 -1.94 -21.92
CA SER A 707 -19.12 -0.62 -22.40
C SER A 707 -18.29 -0.14 -23.60
N PRO A 708 -18.71 -0.50 -24.83
CA PRO A 708 -18.04 -0.02 -26.05
C PRO A 708 -18.10 1.50 -26.27
N SER A 709 -19.03 2.20 -25.60
CA SER A 709 -19.15 3.66 -25.66
C SER A 709 -18.15 4.39 -24.76
N ALA A 710 -17.62 3.73 -23.74
CA ALA A 710 -16.56 4.29 -22.92
C ALA A 710 -15.29 4.52 -23.77
N PRO A 711 -14.61 5.68 -23.66
CA PRO A 711 -13.43 6.02 -24.44
C PRO A 711 -12.16 5.31 -23.92
N SER A 712 -12.24 4.00 -23.65
CA SER A 712 -11.21 3.23 -22.93
C SER A 712 -9.85 3.22 -23.64
N HIS A 713 -9.84 2.90 -24.94
CA HIS A 713 -8.61 2.89 -25.75
C HIS A 713 -8.02 4.31 -25.90
N LEU A 714 -8.87 5.34 -26.01
CA LEU A 714 -8.42 6.74 -26.06
C LEU A 714 -7.76 7.17 -24.73
N LEU A 715 -8.33 6.75 -23.59
CA LEU A 715 -7.77 7.03 -22.26
C LEU A 715 -6.42 6.33 -22.05
N ASP A 716 -6.25 5.09 -22.52
CA ASP A 716 -4.94 4.43 -22.47
C ASP A 716 -3.90 5.20 -23.28
N LEU A 717 -4.15 5.50 -24.57
CA LEU A 717 -3.19 6.20 -25.43
C LEU A 717 -2.81 7.59 -24.90
N THR A 718 -3.78 8.34 -24.38
CA THR A 718 -3.53 9.66 -23.79
C THR A 718 -2.73 9.56 -22.48
N SER A 719 -3.02 8.56 -21.64
CA SER A 719 -2.21 8.28 -20.44
C SER A 719 -0.79 7.85 -20.79
N GLN A 720 -0.61 7.10 -21.88
CA GLN A 720 0.69 6.66 -22.38
C GLN A 720 1.53 7.85 -22.86
N GLN A 721 0.95 8.81 -23.60
CA GLN A 721 1.63 10.06 -23.99
C GLN A 721 2.14 10.82 -22.77
N ALA A 722 1.29 11.01 -21.75
CA ALA A 722 1.66 11.72 -20.54
C ALA A 722 2.80 11.01 -19.80
N MET A 723 2.71 9.68 -19.64
CA MET A 723 3.76 8.88 -19.00
C MET A 723 5.10 8.97 -19.75
N LEU A 724 5.08 8.90 -21.08
CA LEU A 724 6.30 8.95 -21.92
C LEU A 724 7.05 10.28 -21.79
N ILE A 725 6.37 11.40 -21.55
CA ILE A 725 6.99 12.71 -21.30
C ILE A 725 7.93 12.64 -20.08
N SER A 726 7.48 12.03 -18.98
CA SER A 726 8.30 11.85 -17.77
C SER A 726 9.36 10.75 -17.95
N LYS A 727 9.03 9.65 -18.61
CA LYS A 727 9.95 8.54 -18.89
C LYS A 727 11.16 8.99 -19.71
N LEU A 728 10.94 9.81 -20.74
CA LEU A 728 12.01 10.39 -21.57
C LEU A 728 13.06 11.15 -20.74
N SER A 729 12.60 11.95 -19.78
CA SER A 729 13.48 12.72 -18.90
C SER A 729 14.27 11.83 -17.94
N LYS A 730 13.63 10.76 -17.45
CA LYS A 730 14.29 9.74 -16.61
C LYS A 730 15.39 9.02 -17.39
N GLU A 731 15.10 8.53 -18.58
CA GLU A 731 16.03 7.77 -19.42
C GLU A 731 17.26 8.59 -19.82
N ALA A 732 17.05 9.85 -20.24
CA ALA A 732 18.16 10.77 -20.51
C ALA A 732 19.05 11.00 -19.29
N SER A 733 18.45 11.10 -18.10
CA SER A 733 19.18 11.28 -16.84
C SER A 733 19.96 10.03 -16.44
N LEU A 734 19.44 8.83 -16.71
CA LEU A 734 20.12 7.55 -16.47
C LEU A 734 21.36 7.38 -17.36
N ILE A 735 21.21 7.69 -18.66
CA ILE A 735 22.33 7.71 -19.61
C ILE A 735 23.41 8.68 -19.12
N ARG A 736 22.99 9.89 -18.71
CA ARG A 736 23.92 10.92 -18.20
C ARG A 736 24.65 10.47 -16.93
N TYR A 737 23.97 9.74 -16.05
CA TYR A 737 24.57 9.20 -14.83
C TYR A 737 25.63 8.13 -15.14
N GLY A 738 25.48 7.39 -16.25
CA GLY A 738 26.48 6.45 -16.76
C GLY A 738 26.25 4.99 -16.36
N ILE A 739 25.03 4.61 -15.99
CA ILE A 739 24.63 3.21 -15.76
C ILE A 739 24.03 2.65 -17.05
N GLN A 740 24.39 1.41 -17.43
CA GLN A 740 23.79 0.66 -18.55
C GLN A 740 23.50 1.53 -19.79
N VAL A 741 24.50 2.30 -20.21
CA VAL A 741 24.33 3.41 -21.17
C VAL A 741 23.70 2.95 -22.48
N ASP A 742 24.14 1.82 -23.03
CA ASP A 742 23.63 1.30 -24.31
C ASP A 742 22.15 0.88 -24.20
N GLU A 743 21.79 0.15 -23.13
CA GLU A 743 20.41 -0.29 -22.88
C GLU A 743 19.46 0.88 -22.67
N HIS A 744 19.90 1.91 -21.93
CA HIS A 744 19.09 3.11 -21.71
C HIS A 744 19.00 4.01 -22.96
N TRP A 745 20.00 4.00 -23.85
CA TRP A 745 19.88 4.64 -25.17
C TRP A 745 18.84 3.95 -26.05
N GLU A 746 18.83 2.62 -26.07
CA GLU A 746 17.80 1.85 -26.76
C GLU A 746 16.40 2.17 -26.18
N ALA A 747 16.28 2.20 -24.86
CA ALA A 747 15.03 2.55 -24.18
C ALA A 747 14.58 3.99 -24.50
N LEU A 748 15.49 4.96 -24.50
CA LEU A 748 15.21 6.37 -24.85
C LEU A 748 14.68 6.48 -26.28
N ASN A 749 15.30 5.81 -27.24
CA ASN A 749 14.86 5.82 -28.64
C ASN A 749 13.51 5.12 -28.79
N ALA A 750 13.31 3.97 -28.14
CA ALA A 750 12.03 3.27 -28.15
C ALA A 750 10.90 4.14 -27.56
N SER A 751 11.15 4.87 -26.47
CA SER A 751 10.20 5.82 -25.89
C SER A 751 9.83 6.96 -26.86
N ARG A 752 10.80 7.46 -27.64
CA ARG A 752 10.56 8.50 -28.66
C ARG A 752 9.72 8.00 -29.82
N ASP A 753 10.08 6.84 -30.37
CA ASP A 753 9.33 6.21 -31.47
C ASP A 753 7.90 5.89 -31.04
N LEU A 754 7.73 5.36 -29.82
CA LEU A 754 6.41 5.07 -29.26
C LEU A 754 5.59 6.34 -29.05
N PHE A 755 6.21 7.44 -28.59
CA PHE A 755 5.50 8.72 -28.47
C PHE A 755 5.00 9.20 -29.84
N VAL A 756 5.85 9.22 -30.87
CA VAL A 756 5.46 9.65 -32.21
C VAL A 756 4.35 8.76 -32.78
N ALA A 757 4.49 7.44 -32.65
CA ALA A 757 3.49 6.49 -33.12
C ALA A 757 2.13 6.67 -32.41
N THR A 758 2.14 6.84 -31.09
CA THR A 758 0.90 7.07 -30.33
C THR A 758 0.29 8.44 -30.64
N HIS A 759 1.10 9.48 -30.83
CA HIS A 759 0.64 10.82 -31.21
C HIS A 759 -0.05 10.80 -32.58
N GLN A 760 0.54 10.10 -33.55
CA GLN A 760 -0.05 9.90 -34.87
C GLN A 760 -1.38 9.14 -34.81
N LYS A 761 -1.48 8.09 -33.98
CA LYS A 761 -2.75 7.36 -33.77
C LYS A 761 -3.85 8.27 -33.22
N LEU A 762 -3.51 9.17 -32.29
CA LEU A 762 -4.46 10.11 -31.71
C LEU A 762 -4.93 11.14 -32.76
N LEU A 763 -4.06 11.59 -33.67
CA LEU A 763 -4.40 12.56 -34.72
C LEU A 763 -5.15 11.94 -35.91
N LEU A 764 -4.59 10.86 -36.47
CA LEU A 764 -5.03 10.26 -37.74
C LEU A 764 -6.07 9.15 -37.54
N GLY A 765 -6.31 8.74 -36.30
CA GLY A 765 -7.10 7.57 -35.98
C GLY A 765 -6.39 6.26 -36.27
N SER A 766 -7.06 5.16 -35.97
CA SER A 766 -6.57 3.81 -36.24
C SER A 766 -7.74 2.85 -36.49
N PRO A 767 -7.58 1.84 -37.36
CA PRO A 767 -8.63 0.85 -37.59
C PRO A 767 -8.86 0.00 -36.33
N ALA A 768 -10.07 -0.54 -36.19
CA ALA A 768 -10.34 -1.53 -35.14
C ALA A 768 -9.48 -2.78 -35.38
N THR A 769 -9.00 -3.37 -34.29
CA THR A 769 -8.35 -4.68 -34.29
C THR A 769 -9.21 -5.66 -33.47
N ASN A 770 -8.78 -6.92 -33.37
CA ASN A 770 -9.48 -7.91 -32.54
C ASN A 770 -9.46 -7.55 -31.04
N THR A 771 -8.55 -6.68 -30.61
CA THR A 771 -8.34 -6.34 -29.19
C THR A 771 -8.53 -4.86 -28.87
N THR A 772 -8.65 -3.99 -29.88
CA THR A 772 -8.83 -2.54 -29.68
C THR A 772 -9.87 -1.93 -30.62
N PRO A 773 -10.75 -1.03 -30.12
CA PRO A 773 -11.74 -0.34 -30.94
C PRO A 773 -11.08 0.69 -31.87
N ALA A 774 -11.76 0.97 -32.99
CA ALA A 774 -11.29 1.96 -33.96
C ALA A 774 -11.24 3.36 -33.34
N LEU A 775 -10.15 4.08 -33.59
CA LEU A 775 -10.04 5.51 -33.30
C LEU A 775 -10.37 6.30 -34.56
N ARG A 776 -11.25 7.28 -34.42
CA ARG A 776 -11.59 8.19 -35.51
C ARG A 776 -10.48 9.21 -35.73
N GLU A 777 -10.27 9.58 -36.99
CA GLU A 777 -9.43 10.71 -37.36
C GLU A 777 -9.98 12.00 -36.73
N LEU A 778 -9.11 12.83 -36.16
CA LEU A 778 -9.52 14.10 -35.57
C LEU A 778 -9.89 15.12 -36.66
N SER A 779 -11.12 15.62 -36.58
CA SER A 779 -11.61 16.70 -37.45
C SER A 779 -11.71 18.06 -36.76
N GLU A 780 -11.72 18.07 -35.43
CA GLU A 780 -11.94 19.28 -34.64
C GLU A 780 -10.67 20.13 -34.53
N VAL A 781 -10.70 21.30 -35.18
CA VAL A 781 -9.53 22.21 -35.29
C VAL A 781 -8.95 22.57 -33.92
N CYS A 782 -9.78 22.79 -32.90
CA CYS A 782 -9.28 23.14 -31.58
C CYS A 782 -8.51 21.99 -30.91
N ILE A 783 -8.97 20.76 -31.05
CA ILE A 783 -8.29 19.58 -30.49
C ILE A 783 -6.96 19.37 -31.20
N ILE A 784 -6.93 19.55 -32.54
CA ILE A 784 -5.71 19.50 -33.34
C ILE A 784 -4.69 20.57 -32.86
N TRP A 785 -5.14 21.79 -32.55
CA TRP A 785 -4.26 22.82 -31.99
C TRP A 785 -3.66 22.44 -30.63
N ARG A 786 -4.45 21.83 -29.73
CA ARG A 786 -3.93 21.34 -28.44
C ARG A 786 -2.93 20.20 -28.62
N MET A 787 -3.19 19.28 -29.55
CA MET A 787 -2.24 18.20 -29.88
C MET A 787 -0.95 18.75 -30.50
N ARG A 788 -1.04 19.80 -31.33
CA ARG A 788 0.14 20.49 -31.86
C ARG A 788 0.97 21.15 -30.76
N GLU A 789 0.33 21.77 -29.77
CA GLU A 789 1.04 22.33 -28.60
C GLU A 789 1.80 21.24 -27.82
N VAL A 790 1.20 20.05 -27.67
CA VAL A 790 1.86 18.88 -27.09
C VAL A 790 3.08 18.47 -27.93
N GLU A 791 2.94 18.41 -29.26
CA GLU A 791 4.03 18.07 -30.18
C GLU A 791 5.18 19.10 -30.11
N ASP A 792 4.87 20.39 -30.12
CA ASP A 792 5.87 21.48 -30.06
C ASP A 792 6.65 21.46 -28.74
N LEU A 793 5.98 21.22 -27.61
CA LEU A 793 6.61 21.10 -26.30
C LEU A 793 7.42 19.79 -26.18
N TYR A 794 6.89 18.68 -26.69
CA TYR A 794 7.59 17.41 -26.72
C TYR A 794 8.85 17.50 -27.60
N SER A 795 8.80 18.18 -28.74
CA SER A 795 9.96 18.35 -29.61
C SER A 795 11.10 19.07 -28.88
N GLN A 796 10.78 20.12 -28.14
CA GLN A 796 11.78 20.82 -27.32
C GLN A 796 12.32 19.95 -26.18
N LEU A 797 11.46 19.11 -25.59
CA LEU A 797 11.84 18.20 -24.52
C LEU A 797 12.76 17.09 -25.03
N GLN A 798 12.48 16.48 -26.19
CA GLN A 798 13.36 15.45 -26.76
C GLN A 798 14.73 16.01 -27.15
N ASP A 799 14.80 17.24 -27.67
CA ASP A 799 16.08 17.87 -28.00
C ASP A 799 16.92 18.09 -26.74
N ALA A 800 16.28 18.55 -25.66
CA ALA A 800 16.91 18.68 -24.36
C ALA A 800 17.33 17.30 -23.79
N ALA A 801 16.50 16.27 -23.94
CA ALA A 801 16.79 14.92 -23.45
C ALA A 801 18.00 14.31 -24.16
N VAL A 802 18.09 14.42 -25.49
CA VAL A 802 19.24 13.95 -26.28
C VAL A 802 20.50 14.76 -25.93
N SER A 803 20.39 16.07 -25.74
CA SER A 803 21.51 16.91 -25.31
C SER A 803 22.04 16.50 -23.92
N VAL A 804 21.15 16.22 -22.98
CA VAL A 804 21.50 15.72 -21.64
C VAL A 804 22.17 14.34 -21.73
N ALA A 805 21.58 13.41 -22.49
CA ALA A 805 22.10 12.06 -22.69
C ALA A 805 23.50 12.06 -23.34
N THR A 806 23.79 13.03 -24.20
CA THR A 806 25.12 13.22 -24.83
C THR A 806 26.12 14.01 -23.96
N GLY A 807 25.69 14.49 -22.78
CA GLY A 807 26.59 14.99 -21.74
C GLY A 807 26.42 16.47 -21.36
N SER A 808 25.44 17.20 -21.91
CA SER A 808 25.19 18.60 -21.58
C SER A 808 24.63 18.76 -20.16
N THR A 809 25.38 19.42 -19.27
CA THR A 809 24.90 19.78 -17.93
C THR A 809 24.03 21.03 -17.94
N ALA A 810 24.21 21.93 -18.91
CA ALA A 810 23.44 23.16 -19.03
C ALA A 810 21.97 22.90 -19.40
N ASP A 811 21.70 21.80 -20.12
CA ASP A 811 20.35 21.42 -20.53
C ASP A 811 19.59 20.59 -19.49
N MET A 812 20.22 20.19 -18.37
CA MET A 812 19.55 19.47 -17.28
C MET A 812 18.39 20.26 -16.69
N ASP A 813 18.60 21.55 -16.41
CA ASP A 813 17.54 22.41 -15.89
C ASP A 813 16.47 22.68 -16.96
N LYS A 814 16.86 22.70 -18.25
CA LYS A 814 15.94 22.87 -19.37
C LYS A 814 15.00 21.67 -19.50
N LEU A 815 15.53 20.45 -19.39
CA LEU A 815 14.78 19.20 -19.41
C LEU A 815 13.68 19.19 -18.32
N HIS A 816 14.05 19.59 -17.10
CA HIS A 816 13.11 19.68 -16.00
C HIS A 816 12.03 20.76 -16.23
N ARG A 817 12.44 21.98 -16.63
CA ARG A 817 11.51 23.09 -16.88
C ARG A 817 10.50 22.80 -18.00
N LEU A 818 10.86 22.00 -19.00
CA LEU A 818 9.99 21.64 -20.11
C LEU A 818 9.00 20.51 -19.77
N SER A 819 9.34 19.66 -18.79
CA SER A 819 8.49 18.51 -18.42
C SER A 819 7.10 18.94 -17.93
N GLN A 820 7.01 19.96 -17.07
CA GLN A 820 5.74 20.40 -16.48
C GLN A 820 4.79 21.04 -17.51
N PRO A 821 5.22 22.00 -18.36
CA PRO A 821 4.39 22.51 -19.45
C PRO A 821 3.92 21.42 -20.42
N ALA A 822 4.79 20.46 -20.79
CA ALA A 822 4.42 19.38 -21.69
C ALA A 822 3.32 18.47 -21.10
N LEU A 823 3.43 18.12 -19.81
CA LEU A 823 2.40 17.37 -19.09
C LEU A 823 1.08 18.14 -18.97
N ALA A 824 1.14 19.45 -18.70
CA ALA A 824 -0.04 20.30 -18.62
C ALA A 824 -0.76 20.43 -19.98
N ALA A 825 0.00 20.60 -21.06
CA ALA A 825 -0.54 20.58 -22.43
C ALA A 825 -1.20 19.24 -22.75
N MET A 826 -0.56 18.12 -22.37
CA MET A 826 -1.11 16.78 -22.60
C MET A 826 -2.39 16.54 -21.79
N ALA A 827 -2.46 17.00 -20.54
CA ALA A 827 -3.67 16.93 -19.72
C ALA A 827 -4.83 17.74 -20.34
N SER A 828 -4.54 18.96 -20.83
CA SER A 828 -5.49 19.83 -21.53
C SER A 828 -5.99 19.21 -22.85
N ALA A 829 -5.10 18.56 -23.60
CA ALA A 829 -5.45 17.83 -24.82
C ALA A 829 -6.31 16.60 -24.52
N THR A 830 -5.97 15.85 -23.45
CA THR A 830 -6.75 14.68 -22.98
C THR A 830 -8.18 15.08 -22.62
N ASP A 831 -8.38 16.15 -21.85
CA ASP A 831 -9.72 16.62 -21.51
C ASP A 831 -10.54 16.97 -22.76
N ALA A 832 -9.92 17.64 -23.74
CA ALA A 832 -10.55 17.99 -25.02
C ALA A 832 -10.95 16.74 -25.83
N LEU A 833 -10.02 15.77 -25.93
CA LEU A 833 -10.21 14.52 -26.65
C LEU A 833 -11.38 13.71 -26.06
N VAL A 834 -11.44 13.60 -24.74
CA VAL A 834 -12.46 12.78 -24.07
C VAL A 834 -13.82 13.48 -24.03
N LYS A 835 -13.87 14.82 -23.88
CA LYS A 835 -15.14 15.57 -23.97
C LYS A 835 -15.64 15.72 -25.41
N GLY A 836 -14.78 15.58 -26.42
CA GLY A 836 -15.10 15.86 -27.81
C GLY A 836 -15.33 17.34 -28.13
N VAL A 837 -15.08 18.23 -27.16
CA VAL A 837 -15.21 19.69 -27.28
C VAL A 837 -14.10 20.39 -26.50
N CYS A 838 -13.64 21.52 -27.02
CA CYS A 838 -12.84 22.45 -26.27
C CYS A 838 -13.74 23.40 -25.49
N GLU A 839 -13.86 23.23 -24.17
CA GLU A 839 -14.34 24.32 -23.33
C GLU A 839 -13.25 25.40 -23.30
N ASN A 840 -13.64 26.64 -23.62
CA ASN A 840 -12.82 27.82 -23.38
C ASN A 840 -12.66 27.97 -21.87
N SER A 841 -11.56 27.47 -21.30
CA SER A 841 -11.17 27.88 -19.95
C SER A 841 -10.99 29.40 -19.98
N THR A 842 -11.68 30.07 -19.07
CA THR A 842 -11.71 31.51 -18.86
C THR A 842 -10.31 32.13 -18.80
N ASN A 843 -9.84 32.66 -19.92
CA ASN A 843 -8.93 33.79 -19.95
C ASN A 843 -9.31 34.66 -21.17
N PRO A 844 -9.84 35.89 -20.99
CA PRO A 844 -10.46 36.64 -22.06
C PRO A 844 -9.41 37.45 -22.85
N THR A 845 -8.62 36.80 -23.71
CA THR A 845 -7.86 37.50 -24.77
C THR A 845 -7.65 36.62 -26.00
N ARG A 846 -8.73 36.32 -26.74
CA ARG A 846 -8.69 36.17 -28.22
C ARG A 846 -10.11 36.07 -28.82
N PRO A 847 -10.42 36.81 -29.90
CA PRO A 847 -11.76 36.80 -30.47
C PRO A 847 -11.99 35.59 -31.39
N ARG A 848 -13.24 35.13 -31.31
CA ARG A 848 -13.93 34.12 -32.13
C ARG A 848 -13.56 34.19 -33.61
N ASP A 849 -13.32 33.04 -34.22
CA ASP A 849 -13.60 32.86 -35.64
C ASP A 849 -14.60 31.72 -35.85
N LYS A 850 -15.75 32.09 -36.41
CA LYS A 850 -16.85 31.18 -36.75
C LYS A 850 -16.61 30.67 -38.16
N GLY A 851 -16.41 29.35 -38.27
CA GLY A 851 -16.74 28.49 -39.42
C GLY A 851 -16.58 29.05 -40.84
N ARG A 852 -15.61 28.49 -41.57
CA ARG A 852 -15.74 28.03 -42.97
C ARG A 852 -14.45 27.35 -43.44
N GLY A 853 -14.59 26.19 -44.09
CA GLY A 853 -13.58 25.69 -45.03
C GLY A 853 -12.88 24.38 -44.67
N ALA A 854 -13.64 23.29 -44.48
CA ALA A 854 -13.10 21.95 -44.70
C ALA A 854 -12.83 21.77 -46.20
N LEU A 855 -11.61 22.09 -46.65
CA LEU A 855 -11.05 21.57 -47.90
C LEU A 855 -9.98 20.53 -47.51
N GLY A 856 -10.23 19.29 -47.88
CA GLY A 856 -9.70 18.09 -47.22
C GLY A 856 -8.18 17.87 -47.30
N LEU A 857 -7.61 17.58 -46.12
CA LEU A 857 -6.28 17.02 -45.90
C LEU A 857 -6.03 15.70 -46.69
N ARG A 858 -7.11 14.96 -46.99
CA ARG A 858 -7.09 13.76 -47.85
C ARG A 858 -6.55 14.02 -49.25
N THR A 859 -6.86 15.17 -49.86
CA THR A 859 -6.41 15.50 -51.22
C THR A 859 -4.93 15.90 -51.26
N VAL A 860 -4.41 16.46 -50.16
CA VAL A 860 -3.01 16.88 -50.05
C VAL A 860 -2.11 15.65 -49.85
N ILE A 861 -2.50 14.71 -48.97
CA ILE A 861 -1.67 13.55 -48.64
C ILE A 861 -1.61 12.53 -49.79
N SER A 862 -2.70 12.31 -50.53
CA SER A 862 -2.71 11.39 -51.67
C SER A 862 -1.90 11.89 -52.88
N THR A 863 -1.69 13.20 -52.96
CA THR A 863 -1.05 13.85 -54.11
C THR A 863 0.43 14.11 -53.88
N VAL A 864 0.83 14.41 -52.64
CA VAL A 864 2.20 14.81 -52.28
C VAL A 864 3.12 13.61 -52.05
N ARG A 865 2.62 12.49 -51.51
CA ARG A 865 3.47 11.35 -51.12
C ARG A 865 4.20 10.65 -52.29
N PRO A 866 3.57 10.40 -53.47
CA PRO A 866 4.28 9.83 -54.62
C PRO A 866 5.30 10.81 -55.23
N ALA A 867 4.97 12.11 -55.22
CA ALA A 867 5.83 13.16 -55.75
C ALA A 867 7.11 13.35 -54.91
N VAL A 868 7.02 13.23 -53.57
CA VAL A 868 8.18 13.28 -52.67
C VAL A 868 9.09 12.04 -52.85
N ALA A 869 8.53 10.87 -53.11
CA ALA A 869 9.30 9.65 -53.38
C ALA A 869 10.04 9.72 -54.73
N SER A 870 9.38 10.18 -55.80
CA SER A 870 10.03 10.42 -57.09
C SER A 870 11.06 11.57 -57.05
N PHE A 871 10.83 12.58 -56.21
CA PHE A 871 11.78 13.68 -55.98
C PHE A 871 13.07 13.21 -55.28
N GLN A 872 12.96 12.26 -54.34
CA GLN A 872 14.11 11.64 -53.68
C GLN A 872 14.92 10.73 -54.63
N GLU A 873 14.28 9.96 -55.50
CA GLU A 873 14.97 9.17 -56.55
C GLU A 873 15.64 10.04 -57.62
N ALA A 874 15.04 11.18 -57.97
CA ALA A 874 15.60 12.13 -58.94
C ALA A 874 16.78 12.96 -58.40
N SER A 875 16.99 12.98 -57.08
CA SER A 875 18.02 13.81 -56.41
C SER A 875 19.47 13.29 -56.55
N ALA A 876 19.71 12.27 -57.37
CA ALA A 876 21.00 11.60 -57.52
C ALA A 876 21.87 12.06 -58.72
N GLY A 877 21.59 13.19 -59.38
CA GLY A 877 22.43 13.71 -60.50
C GLY A 877 22.44 15.24 -60.63
N MET A 878 23.63 15.83 -60.85
CA MET A 878 24.04 17.26 -60.92
C MET A 878 23.14 18.22 -61.73
N ASP A 879 23.16 19.57 -61.64
CA ASP A 879 23.48 20.57 -60.61
C ASP A 879 22.25 21.52 -60.58
N VAL A 880 21.16 20.96 -60.05
CA VAL A 880 19.90 21.64 -59.68
C VAL A 880 20.00 22.25 -58.28
N LEU A 881 20.99 21.79 -57.51
CA LEU A 881 21.27 22.21 -56.14
C LEU A 881 21.51 23.71 -56.04
N THR A 882 22.26 24.32 -56.97
CA THR A 882 22.51 25.76 -56.93
C THR A 882 21.24 26.60 -57.09
N VAL A 883 20.32 26.21 -57.97
CA VAL A 883 19.03 26.89 -58.16
C VAL A 883 18.07 26.60 -57.00
N VAL A 884 18.06 25.37 -56.46
CA VAL A 884 17.29 24.99 -55.27
C VAL A 884 17.76 25.77 -54.05
N ASP A 885 19.06 25.85 -53.82
CA ASP A 885 19.67 26.51 -52.68
C ASP A 885 19.48 28.04 -52.77
N ALA A 886 19.64 28.61 -53.97
CA ALA A 886 19.33 30.02 -54.21
C ALA A 886 17.85 30.34 -53.99
N ALA A 887 16.93 29.48 -54.48
CA ALA A 887 15.49 29.66 -54.29
C ALA A 887 15.07 29.48 -52.83
N ALA A 888 15.65 28.50 -52.12
CA ALA A 888 15.43 28.28 -50.69
C ALA A 888 15.93 29.47 -49.86
N SER A 889 17.07 30.05 -50.25
CA SER A 889 17.62 31.27 -49.62
C SER A 889 16.71 32.47 -49.84
N VAL A 890 16.21 32.69 -51.07
CA VAL A 890 15.23 33.76 -51.37
C VAL A 890 13.92 33.53 -50.63
N PHE A 891 13.43 32.28 -50.55
CA PHE A 891 12.22 31.92 -49.80
C PHE A 891 12.38 32.26 -48.31
N ALA A 892 13.47 31.81 -47.68
CA ALA A 892 13.74 32.06 -46.27
C ALA A 892 13.88 33.55 -45.96
N ALA A 893 14.60 34.29 -46.81
CA ALA A 893 14.77 35.73 -46.66
C ALA A 893 13.45 36.49 -46.86
N SER A 894 12.63 36.09 -47.82
CA SER A 894 11.31 36.69 -48.12
C SER A 894 10.29 36.40 -47.02
N GLU A 895 10.32 35.20 -46.44
CA GLU A 895 9.47 34.84 -45.30
C GLU A 895 9.88 35.61 -44.03
N ALA A 896 11.18 35.76 -43.78
CA ALA A 896 11.68 36.60 -42.70
C ALA A 896 11.27 38.07 -42.88
N LEU A 897 11.32 38.57 -44.12
CA LEU A 897 10.85 39.90 -44.47
C LEU A 897 9.33 40.04 -44.27
N ARG A 898 8.53 39.04 -44.65
CA ARG A 898 7.07 38.99 -44.40
C ARG A 898 6.76 39.09 -42.92
N GLN A 899 7.45 38.32 -42.08
CA GLN A 899 7.27 38.32 -40.62
C GLN A 899 7.65 39.69 -40.00
N LYS A 900 8.76 40.29 -40.44
CA LYS A 900 9.15 41.63 -39.98
C LYS A 900 8.19 42.74 -40.41
N TYR A 901 7.64 42.68 -41.63
CA TYR A 901 6.58 43.61 -42.04
C TYR A 901 5.29 43.41 -41.26
N LEU A 902 4.94 42.16 -40.92
CA LEU A 902 3.79 41.88 -40.05
C LEU A 902 3.97 42.59 -38.70
N ASN A 903 5.16 42.48 -38.11
CA ASN A 903 5.48 43.08 -36.82
C ASN A 903 5.55 44.61 -36.89
N GLY A 904 6.21 45.18 -37.91
CA GLY A 904 6.32 46.64 -38.08
C GLY A 904 5.00 47.32 -38.47
N ALA A 905 4.11 46.63 -39.19
CA ALA A 905 2.77 47.15 -39.52
C ALA A 905 1.83 47.15 -38.30
N MET A 906 1.93 46.14 -37.43
CA MET A 906 1.20 46.09 -36.16
C MET A 906 1.60 47.22 -35.19
N GLU A 907 2.84 47.71 -35.28
CA GLU A 907 3.32 48.86 -34.49
C GLU A 907 2.86 50.22 -35.06
N ALA A 908 2.66 50.33 -36.38
CA ALA A 908 2.39 51.62 -37.06
C ALA A 908 0.90 51.93 -37.30
N ASN A 909 0.04 50.93 -37.52
CA ASN A 909 -1.42 51.14 -37.63
C ASN A 909 -2.19 49.85 -37.27
N PRO A 910 -2.90 49.80 -36.13
CA PRO A 910 -3.60 48.60 -35.65
C PRO A 910 -4.70 48.06 -36.57
N ASN A 911 -5.16 48.82 -37.58
CA ASN A 911 -6.34 48.46 -38.38
C ASN A 911 -6.08 48.08 -39.84
N TRP A 912 -4.84 47.94 -40.34
CA TRP A 912 -4.67 47.36 -41.68
C TRP A 912 -3.27 46.79 -42.01
N PRO A 913 -3.16 45.49 -42.39
CA PRO A 913 -1.97 44.99 -43.07
C PRO A 913 -2.25 44.08 -44.29
N GLY A 914 -3.45 44.13 -44.88
CA GLY A 914 -3.84 43.16 -45.93
C GLY A 914 -2.98 43.22 -47.21
N ALA A 915 -2.77 44.43 -47.74
CA ALA A 915 -2.18 44.59 -49.07
C ALA A 915 -0.68 44.28 -49.13
N ARG A 916 0.14 44.82 -48.21
CA ARG A 916 1.61 44.59 -48.21
C ARG A 916 1.97 43.14 -47.87
N VAL A 917 1.24 42.53 -46.92
CA VAL A 917 1.41 41.10 -46.60
C VAL A 917 0.99 40.23 -47.80
N GLY A 918 -0.09 40.60 -48.50
CA GLY A 918 -0.50 39.93 -49.73
C GLY A 918 0.57 39.98 -50.82
N VAL A 919 1.26 41.10 -51.00
CA VAL A 919 2.37 41.21 -51.97
C VAL A 919 3.62 40.44 -51.52
N ALA A 920 3.95 40.42 -50.23
CA ALA A 920 5.04 39.60 -49.69
C ALA A 920 4.77 38.09 -49.86
N VAL A 921 3.53 37.63 -49.64
CA VAL A 921 3.12 36.24 -49.90
C VAL A 921 3.19 35.92 -51.40
N LYS A 922 2.84 36.88 -52.26
CA LYS A 922 3.03 36.72 -53.71
C LYS A 922 4.51 36.53 -54.05
N GLN A 923 5.45 37.28 -53.48
CA GLN A 923 6.89 37.05 -53.73
C GLN A 923 7.34 35.64 -53.37
N VAL A 924 6.92 35.14 -52.20
CA VAL A 924 7.23 33.78 -51.76
C VAL A 924 6.71 32.75 -52.77
N THR A 925 5.47 32.94 -53.23
CA THR A 925 4.84 32.05 -54.21
C THR A 925 5.51 32.14 -55.59
N GLN A 926 5.91 33.34 -56.02
CA GLN A 926 6.59 33.55 -57.30
C GLN A 926 8.02 32.99 -57.30
N ALA A 927 8.75 33.05 -56.18
CA ALA A 927 10.06 32.39 -56.06
C ALA A 927 9.94 30.87 -56.28
N SER A 928 8.94 30.23 -55.66
CA SER A 928 8.66 28.81 -55.89
C SER A 928 8.22 28.53 -57.34
N ARG A 929 7.49 29.44 -57.98
CA ARG A 929 7.10 29.33 -59.40
C ARG A 929 8.31 29.45 -60.33
N ILE A 930 9.21 30.41 -60.12
CA ILE A 930 10.46 30.55 -60.88
C ILE A 930 11.29 29.27 -60.78
N HIS A 931 11.40 28.70 -59.58
CA HIS A 931 12.08 27.42 -59.37
C HIS A 931 11.46 26.29 -60.20
N LYS A 932 10.13 26.14 -60.14
CA LYS A 932 9.39 25.14 -60.93
C LYS A 932 9.59 25.34 -62.44
N GLU A 933 9.42 26.55 -62.95
CA GLU A 933 9.50 26.83 -64.39
C GLU A 933 10.94 26.73 -64.91
N ALA A 934 11.95 27.04 -64.10
CA ALA A 934 13.36 26.80 -64.41
C ALA A 934 13.63 25.29 -64.57
N LEU A 935 13.10 24.45 -63.67
CA LEU A 935 13.21 23.00 -63.82
C LEU A 935 12.53 22.51 -65.10
N LEU A 936 11.29 22.92 -65.36
CA LEU A 936 10.55 22.52 -66.55
C LEU A 936 11.27 22.92 -67.86
N SER A 937 11.89 24.10 -67.86
CA SER A 937 12.70 24.60 -68.97
C SER A 937 13.96 23.76 -69.20
N LEU A 938 14.66 23.38 -68.13
CA LEU A 938 15.89 22.57 -68.17
C LEU A 938 15.64 21.15 -68.73
N TYR A 939 14.46 20.58 -68.47
CA TYR A 939 14.09 19.24 -68.95
C TYR A 939 13.37 19.24 -70.32
N GLY A 940 13.40 20.36 -71.06
CA GLY A 940 12.88 20.43 -72.44
C GLY A 940 11.36 20.32 -72.55
N LEU A 941 10.62 20.52 -71.45
CA LEU A 941 9.16 20.48 -71.45
C LEU A 941 8.63 21.81 -72.01
N ARG A 942 7.89 21.72 -73.13
CA ARG A 942 7.65 22.76 -74.16
C ARG A 942 6.84 24.01 -73.76
N THR A 943 6.90 24.49 -72.52
CA THR A 943 6.29 25.77 -72.09
C THR A 943 7.19 26.63 -71.18
N GLY A 944 8.37 26.14 -70.76
CA GLY A 944 9.14 26.76 -69.67
C GLY A 944 9.68 28.18 -69.90
N ALA A 945 10.13 28.55 -71.11
CA ALA A 945 10.87 29.81 -71.28
C ALA A 945 10.01 31.08 -71.11
N VAL A 946 8.78 31.08 -71.63
CA VAL A 946 7.87 32.24 -71.52
C VAL A 946 7.28 32.33 -70.12
N ASP A 947 6.91 31.19 -69.53
CA ASP A 947 6.35 31.13 -68.17
C ASP A 947 7.38 31.45 -67.09
N LEU A 948 8.63 31.04 -67.28
CA LEU A 948 9.76 31.43 -66.43
C LEU A 948 10.02 32.93 -66.49
N GLN A 949 10.03 33.50 -67.69
CA GLN A 949 10.22 34.94 -67.89
C GLN A 949 9.08 35.74 -67.25
N ASN A 950 7.82 35.32 -67.43
CA ASN A 950 6.66 35.93 -66.76
C ASN A 950 6.77 35.85 -65.23
N ALA A 951 7.20 34.71 -64.69
CA ALA A 951 7.36 34.54 -63.24
C ALA A 951 8.46 35.45 -62.66
N ILE A 952 9.56 35.65 -63.41
CA ILE A 952 10.63 36.60 -63.05
C ILE A 952 10.08 38.03 -63.04
N GLU A 953 9.34 38.44 -64.07
CA GLU A 953 8.76 39.78 -64.17
C GLU A 953 7.72 40.05 -63.07
N GLU A 954 6.87 39.06 -62.76
CA GLU A 954 5.90 39.14 -61.67
C GLU A 954 6.56 39.24 -60.29
N PHE A 955 7.71 38.56 -60.08
CA PHE A 955 8.50 38.69 -58.86
C PHE A 955 9.13 40.08 -58.75
N GLU A 956 9.74 40.60 -59.82
CA GLU A 956 10.34 41.94 -59.83
C GLU A 956 9.30 43.03 -59.56
N ALA A 957 8.12 42.92 -60.17
CA ALA A 957 7.01 43.84 -59.93
C ALA A 957 6.56 43.85 -58.46
N ALA A 958 6.40 42.67 -57.85
CA ALA A 958 6.06 42.55 -56.43
C ALA A 958 7.19 43.08 -55.52
N HIS A 959 8.45 42.85 -55.88
CA HIS A 959 9.63 43.29 -55.14
C HIS A 959 9.79 44.81 -55.10
N HIS A 960 9.54 45.47 -56.23
CA HIS A 960 9.50 46.93 -56.31
C HIS A 960 8.32 47.52 -55.52
N GLN A 961 7.13 46.93 -55.62
CA GLN A 961 5.94 47.40 -54.87
C GLN A 961 6.17 47.38 -53.35
N LEU A 962 6.94 46.41 -52.83
CA LEU A 962 7.23 46.34 -51.40
C LEU A 962 8.15 47.45 -50.91
N LYS A 963 9.08 47.94 -51.74
CA LYS A 963 10.04 48.99 -51.38
C LYS A 963 9.54 50.39 -51.72
N ASP A 964 9.25 50.60 -52.99
CA ASP A 964 9.02 51.92 -53.56
C ASP A 964 7.53 52.33 -53.46
N GLY A 965 6.65 51.39 -53.09
CA GLY A 965 5.20 51.57 -53.02
C GLY A 965 4.51 51.41 -54.37
N GLY A 966 3.18 51.23 -54.35
CA GLY A 966 2.34 50.98 -55.52
C GLY A 966 1.15 50.06 -55.22
N GLY A 967 0.09 50.11 -56.05
CA GLY A 967 -1.07 49.20 -55.91
C GLY A 967 -1.75 49.24 -54.54
N GLU A 968 -2.05 50.45 -54.04
CA GLU A 968 -2.63 50.71 -52.71
C GLU A 968 -1.69 50.46 -51.51
N ILE A 969 -0.40 50.23 -51.75
CA ILE A 969 0.64 50.08 -50.72
C ILE A 969 1.56 51.31 -50.71
N ALA A 970 1.82 51.88 -49.53
CA ALA A 970 2.78 52.98 -49.38
C ALA A 970 4.25 52.54 -49.58
N ALA A 971 5.20 53.44 -49.80
CA ALA A 971 6.62 53.08 -49.80
C ALA A 971 7.10 52.66 -48.38
N ILE A 972 8.24 51.97 -48.27
CA ILE A 972 8.89 51.77 -46.97
C ILE A 972 9.36 53.13 -46.45
N ILE A 973 9.04 53.44 -45.20
CA ILE A 973 9.44 54.68 -44.54
C ILE A 973 10.95 54.65 -44.26
N PRO A 974 11.74 55.66 -44.66
CA PRO A 974 13.20 55.68 -44.52
C PRO A 974 13.72 55.44 -43.09
N GLU A 975 12.97 55.86 -42.08
CA GLU A 975 13.31 55.74 -40.66
C GLU A 975 13.27 54.28 -40.15
N ARG A 976 12.60 53.36 -40.87
CA ARG A 976 12.62 51.91 -40.58
C ARG A 976 13.79 51.23 -41.27
N GLN A 977 14.99 51.61 -40.82
CA GLN A 977 16.24 51.12 -41.38
C GLN A 977 16.37 49.59 -41.25
N ASP A 978 15.76 48.98 -40.25
CA ASP A 978 15.65 47.54 -40.05
C ASP A 978 14.93 46.81 -41.20
N LEU A 979 13.89 47.43 -41.76
CA LEU A 979 13.11 46.89 -42.89
C LEU A 979 13.83 47.12 -44.22
N LEU A 980 14.47 48.28 -44.40
CA LEU A 980 15.31 48.56 -45.58
C LEU A 980 16.51 47.62 -45.66
N LEU A 981 17.17 47.35 -44.54
CA LEU A 981 18.25 46.37 -44.46
C LEU A 981 17.75 44.98 -44.84
N GLN A 982 16.60 44.54 -44.31
CA GLN A 982 16.05 43.23 -44.65
C GLN A 982 15.65 43.13 -46.14
N TRP A 983 15.07 44.20 -46.70
CA TRP A 983 14.77 44.26 -48.14
C TRP A 983 16.05 44.13 -48.98
N GLN A 984 17.16 44.79 -48.58
CA GLN A 984 18.45 44.64 -49.26
C GLN A 984 18.98 43.20 -49.23
N HIS A 985 18.71 42.43 -48.17
CA HIS A 985 19.10 41.02 -48.12
C HIS A 985 18.30 40.17 -49.12
N VAL A 986 16.99 40.41 -49.23
CA VAL A 986 16.15 39.75 -50.24
C VAL A 986 16.58 40.16 -51.65
N ASP A 987 16.90 41.44 -51.85
CA ASP A 987 17.39 41.98 -53.14
C ASP A 987 18.71 41.31 -53.57
N ALA A 988 19.67 41.17 -52.65
CA ALA A 988 20.93 40.49 -52.92
C ALA A 988 20.73 39.01 -53.27
N ALA A 989 19.88 38.30 -52.52
CA ALA A 989 19.55 36.90 -52.82
C ALA A 989 18.80 36.75 -54.15
N TRP A 990 17.90 37.69 -54.45
CA TRP A 990 17.16 37.73 -55.72
C TRP A 990 18.09 37.93 -56.91
N VAL A 991 19.07 38.83 -56.83
CA VAL A 991 20.05 39.04 -57.90
C VAL A 991 20.77 37.73 -58.25
N VAL A 992 21.19 36.95 -57.25
CA VAL A 992 21.81 35.63 -57.46
C VAL A 992 20.83 34.65 -58.11
N MET A 993 19.65 34.49 -57.54
CA MET A 993 18.63 33.57 -58.05
C MET A 993 18.22 33.91 -59.49
N ARG A 994 18.07 35.19 -59.83
CA ARG A 994 17.71 35.67 -61.16
C ARG A 994 18.79 35.36 -62.19
N GLU A 995 20.05 35.57 -61.84
CA GLU A 995 21.16 35.23 -62.75
C GLU A 995 21.26 33.72 -62.97
N GLU A 996 21.09 32.88 -61.94
CA GLU A 996 21.07 31.42 -62.12
C GLU A 996 19.85 30.95 -62.92
N ALA A 997 18.66 31.52 -62.68
CA ALA A 997 17.46 31.19 -63.43
C ALA A 997 17.58 31.56 -64.92
N ARG A 998 18.28 32.65 -65.27
CA ARG A 998 18.56 33.06 -66.66
C ARG A 998 19.56 32.18 -67.39
N LYS A 999 20.44 31.47 -66.67
CA LYS A 999 21.40 30.52 -67.27
C LYS A 999 20.71 29.26 -67.80
N VAL A 1000 19.48 28.97 -67.35
CA VAL A 1000 18.68 27.86 -67.84
C VAL A 1000 18.22 28.15 -69.28
N LYS A 1001 19.06 27.82 -70.27
CA LYS A 1001 18.75 27.95 -71.70
C LYS A 1001 17.99 26.73 -72.22
N THR A 1002 16.94 26.96 -73.00
CA THR A 1002 16.14 25.94 -73.70
C THR A 1002 16.82 25.25 -74.89
N GLU A 1003 18.09 25.58 -75.22
CA GLU A 1003 18.69 25.18 -76.50
C GLU A 1003 19.79 24.11 -76.45
N ASP A 1004 20.34 23.72 -75.29
CA ASP A 1004 21.31 22.61 -75.22
C ASP A 1004 20.62 21.25 -75.08
N SER A 1005 19.89 20.88 -76.14
CA SER A 1005 19.32 19.54 -76.34
C SER A 1005 20.36 18.49 -76.78
N SER A 1006 21.67 18.80 -76.78
CA SER A 1006 22.72 17.91 -77.27
C SER A 1006 23.56 17.20 -76.18
N ILE A 1007 23.19 17.27 -74.90
CA ILE A 1007 23.86 16.52 -73.84
C ILE A 1007 22.92 15.41 -73.36
N TRP A 1008 22.72 14.42 -74.25
CA TRP A 1008 22.09 13.12 -73.96
C TRP A 1008 23.09 12.01 -74.30
N ALA A 1009 24.15 11.90 -73.49
CA ALA A 1009 25.04 10.75 -73.44
C ALA A 1009 25.36 10.41 -71.99
#